data_AF-A0A966Z6V8-F1
#
_entry.id   AF-A0A966Z6V8-F1
#
_cell.length_a   1.000
_cell.length_b   1.000
_cell.length_c   1.000
_cell.angle_alpha   90.00
_cell.angle_beta   90.00
_cell.angle_gamma   90.00
#
_symmetry.space_group_name_H-M   'P 1'
#
loop_
_entity.id
_entity.type
_entity.pdbx_description
1 polymer ?
#
loop_
_entity_poly.entity_id
_entity_poly.type
_entity_poly.pdbx_seq_one_letter_code
_entity_poly.pdbx_strand_id
1 'polypeptide(L)'
;MPLNFRTFTQNRGGLALMIFLAAGAANAQTGGGATLVGTVKDSSGAVLAGAKVTAVNTATAFTAENITSAEGAYYVPFLAPGVYQVKIAAPGFKEFVREGITLRSAEVQRVDLTMEIGSVSDSVTVSGQASLLNTENVVSAYVIGSKALVETPGVMKRTVYLLQYMPGVIGVVGQAGFHIQGQAQNDIGFSMDGISAKSPYTGTVNQVDGVIQGSTDAMEEVKVLTTGTSAEYGHSAGGSMKMVYKSGTNQLHASFEDRYLNGDWVHRHRLEQIRRPDVPWSYQTFDLVMSGPVVIPKLYNGRNKTFWLSDYAINHERTINVRVTTAPTPEMLNGDFSFKEAVGGGLPIYDPFSTRQVGTTWTRDPLPGNIIPKNRIDPIAGKFLALGIWREPNQVGSPARTGPSGNLQRAETCRCLNRDRWDEKIDHQFSPNYKVFFRYSHGHNRGQNGDNFAKAEFNASREINPTDNINGALGFTSVLSSRLFNEFRVGYNRRASSNPERPESALNAISVPGVDKETFPYFNIGYSIAPMGYTRQVGEDKIIQDNLTYIVGRHSLKMGFEMIRTLYSDKATSLPSGQYNFAGGASLPFAQNTGNDFAAFMMGAVTSATYTKQLAIFMPRQWDQEFYFQDDWKLRPGLTLNLGVRWTYFSPYTTRWNQQSQFDPDAIDPVSGRKGAITHPKGTIGKKDLNNFQPRLGLAWTFHPKWVYRASFGMMTVDNTGVQGGFDEYAGNFNILQPVGDPRNVFQLSNGPGAIKYAVNADGTVPYTGANFSSRTATWRDPNLRNAYVMNWSAGFQYQPSNTWLVNMQYQASAGVGLQRNWNINGIPLSIALGGDRALQDTVFQAQQNYMIYPQFGTVNLLSNFNHNTWHSGNVSLEKRYGKGLLFNTSFNFSKSLSNDDSLTYFNRQGKARTAYDQQKQFGAFVVYELPVGKGQKWMNRGGLANVLLGGWKVSMSENTNSGAPISISHAGSPNRYLTASRVNPTTTVEQAKVQNWDMGQRFPTAAQTPYININSFAYPAAYTIGSLGSRVLQAPALLWMQCFLTKSWHPVGERFLLSLRVDGHNLPWKRPNLAAPNTSYNLNSANAFGRFTGVVGDFSNFGTAQANVQISIRAEF
;
A
#
# COMPACT_ATOMS: atom_id res chain seq x y z
N MET A 1 16.77 2.72 37.66
CA MET A 1 15.85 2.67 38.81
C MET A 1 15.16 1.31 38.81
N PRO A 2 15.21 0.53 39.90
CA PRO A 2 14.57 -0.78 39.93
C PRO A 2 13.05 -0.61 40.11
N LEU A 3 12.27 -1.24 39.22
CA LEU A 3 10.81 -1.22 39.23
C LEU A 3 10.25 -2.20 40.27
N ASN A 4 9.49 -1.65 41.22
CA ASN A 4 8.69 -2.41 42.18
C ASN A 4 7.37 -2.86 41.54
N PHE A 5 7.15 -4.18 41.46
CA PHE A 5 5.87 -4.81 41.11
C PHE A 5 5.18 -5.34 42.38
N ARG A 6 4.28 -4.55 42.96
CA ARG A 6 3.16 -4.93 43.85
C ARG A 6 2.10 -3.86 43.59
N THR A 7 0.85 -4.11 43.18
CA THR A 7 -0.17 -4.99 43.76
C THR A 7 -1.35 -5.02 42.76
N PHE A 8 -1.81 -6.18 42.31
CA PHE A 8 -3.10 -6.34 41.62
C PHE A 8 -3.66 -7.73 41.93
N THR A 9 -4.19 -7.89 43.14
CA THR A 9 -4.96 -9.07 43.55
C THR A 9 -6.09 -8.62 44.45
N GLN A 10 -7.27 -8.44 43.86
CA GLN A 10 -8.59 -8.81 44.41
C GLN A 10 -9.67 -8.44 43.38
N ASN A 11 -10.72 -9.25 43.32
CA ASN A 11 -11.84 -9.26 42.35
C ASN A 11 -11.59 -9.98 41.01
N ARG A 12 -11.26 -11.28 41.08
CA ARG A 12 -11.32 -12.21 39.93
C ARG A 12 -12.51 -13.19 39.93
N GLY A 13 -13.44 -13.09 40.89
CA GLY A 13 -14.63 -13.97 40.93
C GLY A 13 -15.87 -13.41 40.22
N GLY A 14 -16.08 -12.08 40.25
CA GLY A 14 -17.33 -11.47 39.77
C GLY A 14 -17.40 -11.12 38.28
N LEU A 15 -16.24 -10.93 37.63
CA LEU A 15 -16.19 -10.50 36.22
C LEU A 15 -16.44 -11.66 35.24
N ALA A 16 -16.07 -12.89 35.62
CA ALA A 16 -16.32 -14.08 34.79
C ALA A 16 -17.81 -14.49 34.77
N LEU A 17 -18.57 -14.20 35.85
CA LEU A 17 -19.99 -14.52 35.95
C LEU A 17 -20.89 -13.44 35.30
N MET A 18 -20.47 -12.17 35.30
CA MET A 18 -21.16 -11.11 34.55
C MET A 18 -20.93 -11.19 33.02
N ILE A 19 -19.84 -11.81 32.55
CA ILE A 19 -19.61 -12.09 31.12
C ILE A 19 -20.51 -13.24 30.62
N PHE A 20 -20.96 -14.14 31.49
CA PHE A 20 -21.89 -15.22 31.12
C PHE A 20 -23.38 -14.81 31.16
N LEU A 21 -23.76 -13.79 31.93
CA LEU A 21 -25.17 -13.40 32.13
C LEU A 21 -25.66 -12.22 31.25
N ALA A 22 -24.76 -11.53 30.53
CA ALA A 22 -25.13 -10.55 29.50
C ALA A 22 -25.38 -11.18 28.10
N ALA A 23 -25.30 -12.51 27.98
CA ALA A 23 -25.54 -13.24 26.73
C ALA A 23 -27.04 -13.41 26.36
N GLY A 24 -27.97 -12.80 27.11
CA GLY A 24 -29.42 -13.02 26.98
C GLY A 24 -30.16 -12.17 25.95
N ALA A 25 -29.53 -11.17 25.33
CA ALA A 25 -30.21 -10.32 24.33
C ALA A 25 -29.23 -9.63 23.37
N ALA A 26 -28.61 -10.41 22.47
CA ALA A 26 -28.01 -9.92 21.22
C ALA A 26 -27.64 -11.11 20.34
N ASN A 27 -28.61 -11.60 19.56
CA ASN A 27 -28.35 -12.58 18.50
C ASN A 27 -27.84 -11.84 17.27
N ALA A 28 -26.51 -11.76 17.08
CA ALA A 28 -25.92 -11.23 15.85
C ALA A 28 -24.44 -11.70 15.65
N GLN A 29 -24.15 -12.60 14.71
CA GLN A 29 -22.89 -13.34 14.37
C GLN A 29 -22.54 -13.74 12.81
N THR A 30 -21.50 -13.18 12.04
CA THR A 30 -21.13 -13.32 10.51
C THR A 30 -19.85 -14.05 9.95
N GLY A 31 -20.05 -14.80 8.86
CA GLY A 31 -19.06 -15.69 8.26
C GLY A 31 -18.42 -15.60 6.87
N GLY A 32 -17.44 -16.49 6.63
CA GLY A 32 -16.54 -16.49 5.45
C GLY A 32 -15.92 -17.84 5.05
N GLY A 33 -16.63 -18.96 5.24
CA GLY A 33 -16.26 -20.27 4.68
C GLY A 33 -16.83 -20.56 3.27
N ALA A 34 -16.47 -21.72 2.70
CA ALA A 34 -17.02 -22.26 1.45
C ALA A 34 -18.43 -22.82 1.63
N THR A 35 -19.19 -22.95 0.55
CA THR A 35 -20.55 -23.52 0.56
C THR A 35 -20.66 -24.64 -0.46
N LEU A 36 -21.21 -25.77 -0.03
CA LEU A 36 -21.59 -26.87 -0.91
C LEU A 36 -23.11 -26.83 -1.13
N VAL A 37 -23.53 -26.87 -2.39
CA VAL A 37 -24.94 -26.92 -2.78
C VAL A 37 -25.18 -28.01 -3.79
N GLY A 38 -26.40 -28.51 -3.89
CA GLY A 38 -26.75 -29.47 -4.93
C GLY A 38 -28.17 -29.98 -4.80
N THR A 39 -28.57 -30.82 -5.75
CA THR A 39 -29.83 -31.56 -5.72
C THR A 39 -29.56 -33.06 -5.72
N VAL A 40 -30.27 -33.80 -4.88
CA VAL A 40 -30.26 -35.26 -4.84
C VAL A 40 -31.48 -35.78 -5.61
N LYS A 41 -31.26 -36.69 -6.55
CA LYS A 41 -32.29 -37.32 -7.37
C LYS A 41 -32.18 -38.84 -7.35
N ASP A 42 -33.22 -39.54 -7.76
CA ASP A 42 -33.15 -40.98 -8.08
C ASP A 42 -32.81 -41.23 -9.56
N SER A 43 -32.67 -42.50 -9.94
CA SER A 43 -32.39 -42.93 -11.31
C SER A 43 -33.50 -42.59 -12.33
N SER A 44 -34.72 -42.30 -11.88
CA SER A 44 -35.83 -41.83 -12.73
C SER A 44 -35.78 -40.31 -12.98
N GLY A 45 -34.94 -39.59 -12.21
CA GLY A 45 -34.81 -38.15 -12.24
C GLY A 45 -35.71 -37.41 -11.24
N ALA A 46 -36.46 -38.13 -10.40
CA ALA A 46 -37.27 -37.56 -9.33
C ALA A 46 -36.38 -37.03 -8.19
N VAL A 47 -36.80 -35.96 -7.53
CA VAL A 47 -36.03 -35.34 -6.44
C VAL A 47 -36.25 -36.10 -5.13
N LEU A 48 -35.19 -36.25 -4.33
CA LEU A 48 -35.23 -36.97 -3.05
C LEU A 48 -35.21 -36.00 -1.89
N ALA A 49 -36.38 -35.82 -1.26
CA ALA A 49 -36.53 -35.02 -0.04
C ALA A 49 -36.20 -35.84 1.22
N GLY A 50 -35.66 -35.18 2.25
CA GLY A 50 -35.35 -35.84 3.53
C GLY A 50 -34.09 -36.72 3.53
N ALA A 51 -33.30 -36.72 2.46
CA ALA A 51 -32.03 -37.45 2.42
C ALA A 51 -31.00 -36.77 3.32
N LYS A 52 -30.30 -37.55 4.16
CA LYS A 52 -29.23 -37.06 5.03
C LYS A 52 -27.97 -36.81 4.20
N VAL A 53 -27.46 -35.59 4.26
CA VAL A 53 -26.22 -35.16 3.59
C VAL A 53 -25.15 -34.92 4.64
N THR A 54 -24.01 -35.59 4.51
CA THR A 54 -22.86 -35.43 5.42
C THR A 54 -21.62 -35.05 4.62
N ALA A 55 -21.15 -33.81 4.77
CA ALA A 55 -19.87 -33.38 4.23
C ALA A 55 -18.77 -33.62 5.28
N VAL A 56 -17.74 -34.37 4.91
CA VAL A 56 -16.63 -34.74 5.78
C VAL A 56 -15.34 -34.15 5.21
N ASN A 57 -14.69 -33.27 5.97
CA ASN A 57 -13.35 -32.81 5.63
C ASN A 57 -12.35 -33.96 5.84
N THR A 58 -11.63 -34.38 4.80
CA THR A 58 -10.81 -35.59 4.87
C THR A 58 -9.54 -35.43 5.71
N ALA A 59 -9.08 -34.19 5.95
CA ALA A 59 -7.88 -33.92 6.74
C ALA A 59 -8.18 -33.81 8.25
N THR A 60 -9.31 -33.21 8.60
CA THR A 60 -9.71 -32.94 10.00
C THR A 60 -10.76 -33.91 10.52
N ALA A 61 -11.43 -34.65 9.63
CA ALA A 61 -12.65 -35.42 9.92
C ALA A 61 -13.81 -34.58 10.49
N PHE A 62 -13.73 -33.23 10.42
CA PHE A 62 -14.86 -32.37 10.75
C PHE A 62 -16.03 -32.69 9.82
N THR A 63 -17.19 -32.87 10.43
CA THR A 63 -18.43 -33.18 9.72
C THR A 63 -19.36 -31.97 9.74
N ALA A 64 -20.06 -31.76 8.63
CA ALA A 64 -21.20 -30.87 8.54
C ALA A 64 -22.38 -31.66 7.99
N GLU A 65 -23.50 -31.61 8.70
CA GLU A 65 -24.70 -32.39 8.37
C GLU A 65 -25.82 -31.46 7.87
N ASN A 66 -26.57 -31.91 6.87
CA ASN A 66 -27.76 -31.24 6.35
C ASN A 66 -28.79 -32.28 5.88
N ILE A 67 -30.01 -31.85 5.56
CA ILE A 67 -31.09 -32.69 5.07
C ILE A 67 -31.67 -32.04 3.82
N THR A 68 -31.92 -32.81 2.77
CA THR A 68 -32.49 -32.27 1.53
C THR A 68 -33.90 -31.71 1.73
N SER A 69 -34.18 -30.59 1.04
CA SER A 69 -35.48 -29.91 1.03
C SER A 69 -36.55 -30.70 0.27
N ALA A 70 -37.78 -30.19 0.22
CA ALA A 70 -38.87 -30.77 -0.58
C ALA A 70 -38.52 -30.83 -2.08
N GLU A 71 -37.68 -29.92 -2.56
CA GLU A 71 -37.15 -29.88 -3.92
C GLU A 71 -35.91 -30.78 -4.11
N GLY A 72 -35.55 -31.58 -3.11
CA GLY A 72 -34.35 -32.42 -3.07
C GLY A 72 -33.03 -31.64 -2.99
N ALA A 73 -33.08 -30.34 -2.67
CA ALA A 73 -31.89 -29.49 -2.62
C ALA A 73 -31.24 -29.51 -1.23
N TYR A 74 -29.91 -29.43 -1.16
CA TYR A 74 -29.17 -29.28 0.10
C TYR A 74 -28.25 -28.06 0.06
N TYR A 75 -27.94 -27.53 1.26
CA TYR A 75 -27.09 -26.36 1.44
C TYR A 75 -26.20 -26.55 2.68
N VAL A 76 -24.89 -26.64 2.48
CA VAL A 76 -23.91 -26.83 3.56
C VAL A 76 -22.92 -25.64 3.54
N PRO A 77 -23.14 -24.61 4.36
CA PRO A 77 -22.29 -23.42 4.38
C PRO A 77 -21.10 -23.56 5.33
N PHE A 78 -20.26 -22.52 5.32
CA PHE A 78 -19.17 -22.29 6.28
C PHE A 78 -18.14 -23.44 6.38
N LEU A 79 -17.98 -24.19 5.28
CA LEU A 79 -16.97 -25.23 5.17
C LEU A 79 -15.58 -24.59 5.07
N ALA A 80 -14.62 -25.04 5.87
CA ALA A 80 -13.24 -24.61 5.71
C ALA A 80 -12.71 -25.02 4.33
N PRO A 81 -11.84 -24.25 3.67
CA PRO A 81 -11.20 -24.71 2.45
C PRO A 81 -10.48 -26.04 2.67
N GLY A 82 -10.50 -26.92 1.67
CA GLY A 82 -9.90 -28.24 1.76
C GLY A 82 -10.59 -29.30 0.90
N VAL A 83 -10.23 -30.56 1.12
CA VAL A 83 -10.80 -31.71 0.41
C VAL A 83 -11.91 -32.36 1.23
N TYR A 84 -13.04 -32.61 0.58
CA TYR A 84 -14.24 -33.15 1.19
C TYR A 84 -14.69 -34.43 0.50
N GLN A 85 -15.27 -35.29 1.33
CA GLN A 85 -16.13 -36.40 0.91
C GLN A 85 -17.57 -36.04 1.27
N VAL A 86 -18.52 -36.27 0.37
CA VAL A 86 -19.95 -36.04 0.61
C VAL A 86 -20.66 -37.38 0.59
N LYS A 87 -21.35 -37.69 1.68
CA LYS A 87 -22.14 -38.91 1.85
C LYS A 87 -23.62 -38.58 1.84
N ILE A 88 -24.40 -39.35 1.10
CA ILE A 88 -25.86 -39.23 1.05
C ILE A 88 -26.47 -40.55 1.49
N ALA A 89 -27.37 -40.49 2.46
CA ALA A 89 -28.14 -41.64 2.92
C ALA A 89 -29.64 -41.31 2.87
N ALA A 90 -30.42 -42.20 2.25
CA ALA A 90 -31.87 -42.12 2.20
C ALA A 90 -32.47 -43.53 2.29
N PRO A 91 -33.58 -43.74 3.04
CA PRO A 91 -34.23 -45.05 3.12
C PRO A 91 -34.62 -45.59 1.75
N GLY A 92 -34.33 -46.87 1.47
CA GLY A 92 -34.62 -47.53 0.19
C GLY A 92 -33.60 -47.30 -0.93
N PHE A 93 -32.49 -46.60 -0.63
CA PHE A 93 -31.40 -46.35 -1.57
C PHE A 93 -30.05 -46.78 -0.98
N LYS A 94 -29.09 -47.07 -1.87
CA LYS A 94 -27.69 -47.31 -1.51
C LYS A 94 -27.06 -46.04 -0.94
N GLU A 95 -26.11 -46.17 0.00
CA GLU A 95 -25.33 -45.00 0.45
C GLU A 95 -24.50 -44.49 -0.73
N PHE A 96 -24.62 -43.21 -1.04
CA PHE A 96 -23.82 -42.61 -2.11
C PHE A 96 -22.65 -41.84 -1.52
N VAL A 97 -21.44 -42.10 -2.02
CA VAL A 97 -20.21 -41.47 -1.55
C VAL A 97 -19.51 -40.76 -2.72
N ARG A 98 -19.41 -39.43 -2.62
CA ARG A 98 -18.62 -38.60 -3.53
C ARG A 98 -17.30 -38.21 -2.90
N GLU A 99 -16.19 -38.61 -3.50
CA GLU A 99 -14.84 -38.27 -3.02
C GLU A 99 -14.15 -37.21 -3.89
N GLY A 100 -13.15 -36.54 -3.30
CA GLY A 100 -12.24 -35.64 -4.02
C GLY A 100 -12.80 -34.26 -4.35
N ILE A 101 -13.82 -33.79 -3.61
CA ILE A 101 -14.36 -32.44 -3.79
C ILE A 101 -13.40 -31.45 -3.12
N THR A 102 -12.69 -30.65 -3.91
CA THR A 102 -11.86 -29.56 -3.37
C THR A 102 -12.71 -28.29 -3.29
N LEU A 103 -12.80 -27.70 -2.10
CA LEU A 103 -13.49 -26.43 -1.86
C LEU A 103 -12.48 -25.33 -1.55
N ARG A 104 -12.61 -24.19 -2.22
CA ARG A 104 -11.83 -22.96 -1.98
C ARG A 104 -12.63 -21.96 -1.13
N SER A 105 -11.96 -20.99 -0.51
CA SER A 105 -12.66 -19.99 0.32
C SER A 105 -13.65 -19.18 -0.48
N ALA A 106 -14.82 -18.90 0.11
CA ALA A 106 -15.92 -18.18 -0.53
C ALA A 106 -16.30 -18.74 -1.91
N GLU A 107 -16.12 -20.05 -2.13
CA GLU A 107 -16.60 -20.78 -3.29
C GLU A 107 -17.99 -21.36 -2.98
N VAL A 108 -18.88 -21.33 -3.97
CA VAL A 108 -20.17 -22.03 -3.92
C VAL A 108 -20.08 -23.15 -4.93
N GLN A 109 -19.73 -24.35 -4.47
CA GLN A 109 -19.55 -25.49 -5.34
C GLN A 109 -20.86 -26.26 -5.46
N ARG A 110 -21.34 -26.43 -6.70
CA ARG A 110 -22.49 -27.28 -6.99
C ARG A 110 -22.05 -28.73 -7.21
N VAL A 111 -22.72 -29.67 -6.53
CA VAL A 111 -22.56 -31.11 -6.69
C VAL A 111 -23.94 -31.78 -6.69
N ASP A 112 -24.52 -31.93 -7.88
CA ASP A 112 -25.76 -32.70 -8.05
C ASP A 112 -25.45 -34.21 -8.04
N LEU A 113 -26.30 -34.99 -7.37
CA LEU A 113 -26.09 -36.41 -7.11
C LEU A 113 -27.32 -37.23 -7.50
N THR A 114 -27.09 -38.41 -8.06
CA THR A 114 -28.14 -39.37 -8.42
C THR A 114 -27.94 -40.65 -7.60
N MET A 115 -28.95 -41.03 -6.81
CA MET A 115 -28.97 -42.19 -5.94
C MET A 115 -29.47 -43.43 -6.70
N GLU A 116 -28.89 -44.59 -6.39
CA GLU A 116 -29.33 -45.89 -6.89
C GLU A 116 -30.21 -46.60 -5.84
N ILE A 117 -31.27 -47.27 -6.30
CA ILE A 117 -32.17 -48.04 -5.43
C ILE A 117 -31.41 -49.26 -4.86
N GLY A 118 -31.57 -49.52 -3.57
CA GLY A 118 -30.91 -50.64 -2.88
C GLY A 118 -30.93 -50.50 -1.36
N SER A 119 -30.19 -51.37 -0.67
CA SER A 119 -30.01 -51.26 0.78
C SER A 119 -28.99 -50.18 1.13
N VAL A 120 -29.22 -49.42 2.20
CA VAL A 120 -28.27 -48.42 2.72
C VAL A 120 -26.92 -49.06 3.13
N SER A 121 -26.91 -50.38 3.39
CA SER A 121 -25.67 -51.14 3.64
C SER A 121 -24.73 -51.25 2.42
N ASP A 122 -25.26 -51.05 1.21
CA ASP A 122 -24.48 -51.08 -0.01
C ASP A 122 -24.04 -49.64 -0.35
N SER A 123 -22.75 -49.42 -0.68
CA SER A 123 -22.23 -48.09 -1.01
C SER A 123 -21.84 -47.97 -2.49
N VAL A 124 -22.19 -46.85 -3.11
CA VAL A 124 -21.71 -46.46 -4.46
C VAL A 124 -20.72 -45.31 -4.31
N THR A 125 -19.44 -45.57 -4.60
CA THR A 125 -18.38 -44.54 -4.55
C THR A 125 -18.06 -44.05 -5.95
N VAL A 126 -18.21 -42.74 -6.20
CA VAL A 126 -17.88 -42.12 -7.49
C VAL A 126 -16.70 -41.17 -7.32
N SER A 127 -15.55 -41.53 -7.86
CA SER A 127 -14.37 -40.66 -7.98
C SER A 127 -14.40 -39.88 -9.30
N GLY A 128 -14.61 -38.57 -9.25
CA GLY A 128 -14.58 -37.72 -10.45
C GLY A 128 -14.40 -36.25 -10.09
N GLN A 129 -13.80 -35.47 -10.99
CA GLN A 129 -13.55 -34.04 -10.74
C GLN A 129 -14.85 -33.23 -10.88
N ALA A 130 -15.09 -32.32 -9.92
CA ALA A 130 -16.20 -31.36 -10.01
C ALA A 130 -15.96 -30.33 -11.13
N SER A 131 -17.05 -29.80 -11.71
CA SER A 131 -16.99 -28.78 -12.77
C SER A 131 -16.19 -27.55 -12.32
N LEU A 132 -15.50 -26.93 -13.27
CA LEU A 132 -14.78 -25.65 -13.10
C LEU A 132 -15.68 -24.43 -13.33
N LEU A 133 -16.89 -24.64 -13.84
CA LEU A 133 -17.83 -23.57 -14.15
C LEU A 133 -18.47 -23.05 -12.87
N ASN A 134 -18.53 -21.72 -12.75
CA ASN A 134 -19.24 -21.07 -11.67
C ASN A 134 -20.69 -20.78 -12.11
N THR A 135 -21.61 -21.64 -11.68
CA THR A 135 -23.04 -21.57 -12.08
C THR A 135 -23.92 -20.86 -11.07
N GLU A 136 -23.40 -20.55 -9.89
CA GLU A 136 -24.20 -20.11 -8.73
C GLU A 136 -23.97 -18.64 -8.36
N ASN A 137 -22.81 -18.05 -8.71
CA ASN A 137 -22.56 -16.65 -8.43
C ASN A 137 -21.80 -15.93 -9.56
N VAL A 138 -21.89 -14.61 -9.52
CA VAL A 138 -21.28 -13.70 -10.49
C VAL A 138 -19.96 -13.10 -10.04
N VAL A 139 -19.41 -13.59 -8.92
CA VAL A 139 -18.18 -13.06 -8.36
C VAL A 139 -17.04 -13.33 -9.35
N SER A 140 -16.37 -12.26 -9.73
CA SER A 140 -15.11 -12.32 -10.46
C SER A 140 -13.99 -12.37 -9.43
N ALA A 141 -13.32 -13.52 -9.35
CA ALA A 141 -12.25 -13.74 -8.41
C ALA A 141 -11.10 -14.53 -9.03
N TYR A 142 -9.88 -14.24 -8.58
CA TYR A 142 -8.67 -14.97 -8.93
C TYR A 142 -8.06 -15.53 -7.65
N VAL A 143 -7.71 -16.81 -7.66
CA VAL A 143 -7.25 -17.55 -6.48
C VAL A 143 -5.88 -18.16 -6.75
N ILE A 144 -4.97 -18.00 -5.79
CA ILE A 144 -3.73 -18.75 -5.72
C ILE A 144 -3.82 -19.63 -4.48
N GLY A 145 -3.95 -20.95 -4.71
CA GLY A 145 -4.01 -21.93 -3.63
C GLY A 145 -2.62 -22.26 -3.08
N SER A 146 -2.59 -22.87 -1.89
CA SER A 146 -1.39 -23.24 -1.13
C SER A 146 -0.25 -23.83 -1.97
N LYS A 147 -0.53 -24.82 -2.82
CA LYS A 147 0.50 -25.43 -3.68
C LYS A 147 1.18 -24.42 -4.61
N ALA A 148 0.42 -23.50 -5.20
CA ALA A 148 0.99 -22.48 -6.09
C ALA A 148 1.77 -21.41 -5.31
N LEU A 149 1.35 -21.08 -4.07
CA LEU A 149 2.09 -20.16 -3.18
C LEU A 149 3.49 -20.71 -2.84
N VAL A 150 3.59 -22.01 -2.54
CA VAL A 150 4.85 -22.68 -2.18
C VAL A 150 5.75 -22.94 -3.40
N GLU A 151 5.17 -23.26 -4.56
CA GLU A 151 5.95 -23.52 -5.80
C GLU A 151 6.36 -22.23 -6.52
N THR A 152 5.70 -21.10 -6.24
CA THR A 152 5.96 -19.78 -6.85
C THR A 152 6.22 -18.70 -5.80
N PRO A 153 7.16 -18.87 -4.88
CA PRO A 153 7.56 -17.83 -3.97
C PRO A 153 8.09 -16.67 -4.80
N GLY A 154 7.34 -15.57 -4.80
CA GLY A 154 7.79 -14.32 -5.35
C GLY A 154 9.09 -13.87 -4.67
N VAL A 155 9.73 -12.86 -5.24
CA VAL A 155 10.88 -12.22 -4.61
C VAL A 155 10.53 -11.88 -3.15
N MET A 156 11.37 -12.31 -2.19
CA MET A 156 11.18 -12.16 -0.73
C MET A 156 10.00 -12.94 -0.08
N LYS A 157 9.38 -13.93 -0.75
CA LYS A 157 8.17 -14.64 -0.27
C LYS A 157 6.98 -13.74 0.07
N ARG A 158 6.93 -12.54 -0.51
CA ARG A 158 5.81 -11.63 -0.27
C ARG A 158 4.58 -12.13 -1.00
N THR A 159 3.66 -12.72 -0.24
CA THR A 159 2.39 -13.26 -0.72
C THR A 159 1.62 -12.26 -1.60
N VAL A 160 1.68 -10.97 -1.25
CA VAL A 160 1.07 -9.89 -2.01
C VAL A 160 1.68 -9.69 -3.41
N TYR A 161 2.95 -10.00 -3.66
CA TYR A 161 3.52 -9.87 -5.01
C TYR A 161 3.01 -10.92 -5.98
N LEU A 162 2.43 -12.02 -5.51
CA LEU A 162 1.82 -13.01 -6.40
C LEU A 162 0.52 -12.52 -7.04
N LEU A 163 0.02 -11.37 -6.61
CA LEU A 163 -1.22 -10.81 -7.11
C LEU A 163 -1.06 -10.09 -8.44
N GLN A 164 0.13 -9.62 -8.76
CA GLN A 164 0.40 -8.96 -10.05
C GLN A 164 0.24 -9.89 -11.26
N TYR A 165 0.21 -11.20 -11.04
CA TYR A 165 -0.11 -12.19 -12.07
C TYR A 165 -1.61 -12.29 -12.34
N MET A 166 -2.45 -11.68 -11.49
CA MET A 166 -3.90 -11.69 -11.64
C MET A 166 -4.35 -10.58 -12.60
N PRO A 167 -5.36 -10.84 -13.44
CA PRO A 167 -5.91 -9.82 -14.34
C PRO A 167 -6.46 -8.61 -13.60
N GLY A 168 -6.20 -7.42 -14.14
CA GLY A 168 -6.70 -6.16 -13.58
C GLY A 168 -5.97 -5.71 -12.31
N VAL A 169 -4.90 -6.40 -11.91
CA VAL A 169 -4.03 -6.04 -10.79
C VAL A 169 -2.72 -5.45 -11.32
N ILE A 170 -2.46 -4.19 -10.99
CA ILE A 170 -1.24 -3.48 -11.37
C ILE A 170 -0.44 -3.21 -10.11
N GLY A 171 0.77 -3.77 -10.02
CA GLY A 171 1.69 -3.49 -8.92
C GLY A 171 2.22 -2.05 -8.96
N VAL A 172 2.34 -1.41 -7.80
CA VAL A 172 2.96 -0.08 -7.67
C VAL A 172 4.47 -0.25 -7.69
N VAL A 173 5.12 0.24 -8.74
CA VAL A 173 6.58 0.15 -8.87
C VAL A 173 7.27 0.92 -7.75
N GLY A 174 8.15 0.25 -6.99
CA GLY A 174 8.91 0.86 -5.89
C GLY A 174 8.15 0.99 -4.55
N GLN A 175 6.91 0.50 -4.46
CA GLN A 175 6.14 0.41 -3.21
C GLN A 175 5.47 -0.96 -3.08
N ALA A 176 5.12 -1.38 -1.86
CA ALA A 176 4.46 -2.67 -1.60
C ALA A 176 2.94 -2.66 -1.89
N GLY A 177 2.51 -1.99 -2.97
CA GLY A 177 1.11 -1.67 -3.25
C GLY A 177 0.56 -2.18 -4.57
N PHE A 178 -0.77 -2.11 -4.73
CA PHE A 178 -1.47 -2.51 -5.97
C PHE A 178 -2.59 -1.55 -6.31
N HIS A 179 -2.94 -1.50 -7.59
CA HIS A 179 -4.19 -0.96 -8.11
C HIS A 179 -5.03 -2.13 -8.64
N ILE A 180 -6.30 -2.15 -8.28
CA ILE A 180 -7.26 -3.15 -8.77
C ILE A 180 -8.40 -2.39 -9.45
N GLN A 181 -8.79 -2.82 -10.66
CA GLN A 181 -9.86 -2.19 -11.44
C GLN A 181 -9.68 -0.68 -11.68
N GLY A 182 -8.43 -0.19 -11.71
CA GLY A 182 -8.11 1.22 -11.87
C GLY A 182 -8.34 2.11 -10.64
N GLN A 183 -8.72 1.53 -9.50
CA GLN A 183 -8.94 2.26 -8.24
C GLN A 183 -7.63 2.53 -7.49
N ALA A 184 -7.65 3.48 -6.55
CA ALA A 184 -6.46 3.84 -5.79
C ALA A 184 -6.09 2.72 -4.80
N GLN A 185 -4.81 2.64 -4.44
CA GLN A 185 -4.29 1.56 -3.60
C GLN A 185 -5.03 1.43 -2.26
N ASN A 186 -5.38 2.56 -1.63
CA ASN A 186 -6.00 2.57 -0.30
C ASN A 186 -7.50 2.25 -0.32
N ASP A 187 -8.12 2.18 -1.50
CA ASP A 187 -9.54 1.84 -1.68
C ASP A 187 -9.76 0.32 -1.75
N ILE A 188 -8.68 -0.46 -1.80
CA ILE A 188 -8.71 -1.92 -1.86
C ILE A 188 -8.95 -2.48 -0.46
N GLY A 189 -9.91 -3.38 -0.32
CA GLY A 189 -10.15 -4.12 0.92
C GLY A 189 -9.10 -5.18 1.20
N PHE A 190 -8.65 -5.33 2.44
CA PHE A 190 -7.76 -6.41 2.86
C PHE A 190 -8.31 -7.07 4.11
N SER A 191 -8.41 -8.39 4.11
CA SER A 191 -8.77 -9.13 5.33
C SER A 191 -8.05 -10.46 5.44
N MET A 192 -7.79 -10.86 6.68
CA MET A 192 -7.13 -12.11 7.05
C MET A 192 -8.04 -12.90 7.96
N ASP A 193 -8.40 -14.13 7.56
CA ASP A 193 -9.47 -14.94 8.17
C ASP A 193 -10.76 -14.13 8.40
N GLY A 194 -11.04 -13.21 7.47
CA GLY A 194 -12.26 -12.41 7.43
C GLY A 194 -12.31 -11.12 8.24
N ILE A 195 -11.30 -10.85 9.06
CA ILE A 195 -11.14 -9.57 9.78
C ILE A 195 -10.25 -8.61 8.98
N SER A 196 -10.58 -7.32 8.98
CA SER A 196 -9.78 -6.28 8.29
C SER A 196 -8.31 -6.34 8.70
N ALA A 197 -7.43 -6.22 7.70
CA ALA A 197 -5.98 -6.24 7.85
C ALA A 197 -5.32 -5.02 7.18
N LYS A 198 -6.00 -3.86 7.24
CA LYS A 198 -5.44 -2.55 6.83
C LYS A 198 -4.86 -1.83 8.05
N SER A 199 -4.01 -0.81 7.86
CA SER A 199 -3.61 0.02 9.00
C SER A 199 -4.82 0.77 9.57
N PRO A 200 -5.12 0.66 10.89
CA PRO A 200 -6.21 1.41 11.50
C PRO A 200 -6.10 2.91 11.25
N TYR A 201 -7.24 3.58 11.04
CA TYR A 201 -7.38 5.01 10.71
C TYR A 201 -6.80 5.44 9.35
N THR A 202 -5.55 5.11 9.03
CA THR A 202 -4.90 5.52 7.77
C THR A 202 -5.34 4.68 6.57
N GLY A 203 -5.90 3.49 6.79
CA GLY A 203 -6.33 2.56 5.73
C GLY A 203 -5.20 2.03 4.86
N THR A 204 -3.94 2.37 5.17
CA THR A 204 -2.80 2.09 4.30
C THR A 204 -2.32 0.67 4.48
N VAL A 205 -2.26 -0.09 3.38
CA VAL A 205 -1.89 -1.50 3.36
C VAL A 205 -0.38 -1.69 3.58
N ASN A 206 0.45 -0.85 2.95
CA ASN A 206 1.92 -0.92 3.07
C ASN A 206 2.42 -0.76 4.51
N GLN A 207 1.62 -0.14 5.40
CA GLN A 207 1.97 0.10 6.78
C GLN A 207 1.82 -1.15 7.67
N VAL A 208 1.01 -2.12 7.23
CA VAL A 208 0.74 -3.40 7.90
C VAL A 208 1.32 -4.60 7.14
N ASP A 209 2.20 -4.33 6.17
CA ASP A 209 2.90 -5.31 5.32
C ASP A 209 3.47 -6.48 6.14
N GLY A 210 4.02 -6.22 7.33
CA GLY A 210 4.54 -7.25 8.23
C GLY A 210 3.52 -8.24 8.82
N VAL A 211 2.23 -7.92 8.81
CA VAL A 211 1.14 -8.82 9.27
C VAL A 211 0.31 -9.39 8.11
N ILE A 212 0.43 -8.86 6.90
CA ILE A 212 -0.18 -9.45 5.70
C ILE A 212 0.80 -10.32 4.88
N GLN A 213 2.09 -10.35 5.26
CA GLN A 213 3.12 -11.23 4.71
C GLN A 213 3.35 -12.46 5.60
N GLY A 214 2.34 -13.34 5.72
CA GLY A 214 2.52 -14.60 6.46
C GLY A 214 3.40 -15.58 5.68
N SER A 215 3.96 -16.60 6.33
CA SER A 215 4.70 -17.63 5.62
C SER A 215 3.80 -18.27 4.58
N THR A 216 4.29 -18.37 3.34
CA THR A 216 3.49 -18.88 2.21
C THR A 216 2.98 -20.30 2.46
N ASP A 217 3.64 -21.05 3.35
CA ASP A 217 3.23 -22.40 3.74
C ASP A 217 2.21 -22.43 4.89
N ALA A 218 2.05 -21.35 5.66
CA ALA A 218 0.96 -21.22 6.64
C ALA A 218 -0.35 -20.77 5.98
N MET A 219 -0.27 -20.20 4.77
CA MET A 219 -1.40 -19.75 3.96
C MET A 219 -2.07 -20.92 3.22
N GLU A 220 -3.40 -21.01 3.33
CA GLU A 220 -4.20 -21.97 2.56
C GLU A 220 -4.51 -21.41 1.16
N GLU A 221 -4.87 -20.13 1.08
CA GLU A 221 -5.10 -19.45 -0.19
C GLU A 221 -5.04 -17.93 -0.07
N VAL A 222 -4.80 -17.29 -1.22
CA VAL A 222 -4.92 -15.86 -1.43
C VAL A 222 -5.87 -15.61 -2.58
N LYS A 223 -6.90 -14.82 -2.32
CA LYS A 223 -7.98 -14.54 -3.28
C LYS A 223 -8.13 -13.05 -3.50
N VAL A 224 -8.23 -12.64 -4.76
CA VAL A 224 -8.59 -11.28 -5.14
C VAL A 224 -9.98 -11.29 -5.75
N LEU A 225 -10.87 -10.48 -5.18
CA LEU A 225 -12.22 -10.21 -5.67
C LEU A 225 -12.21 -8.89 -6.45
N THR A 226 -12.71 -8.90 -7.68
CA THR A 226 -12.74 -7.71 -8.56
C THR A 226 -14.14 -7.12 -8.74
N THR A 227 -15.08 -7.87 -9.30
CA THR A 227 -16.48 -7.45 -9.55
C THR A 227 -17.48 -8.50 -9.10
N GLY A 228 -18.76 -8.12 -9.01
CA GLY A 228 -19.85 -9.05 -8.71
C GLY A 228 -19.83 -9.62 -7.29
N THR A 229 -19.15 -8.96 -6.35
CA THR A 229 -19.11 -9.36 -4.94
C THR A 229 -20.49 -9.21 -4.30
N SER A 230 -21.00 -10.25 -3.65
CA SER A 230 -22.24 -10.24 -2.86
C SER A 230 -22.22 -9.19 -1.75
N ALA A 231 -23.39 -8.73 -1.29
CA ALA A 231 -23.52 -7.65 -0.30
C ALA A 231 -22.89 -7.96 1.07
N GLU A 232 -22.57 -9.23 1.34
CA GLU A 232 -21.83 -9.68 2.53
C GLU A 232 -20.42 -9.08 2.61
N TYR A 233 -19.80 -8.77 1.46
CA TYR A 233 -18.48 -8.14 1.42
C TYR A 233 -18.60 -6.61 1.46
N GLY A 234 -18.23 -6.02 2.60
CA GLY A 234 -17.96 -4.59 2.77
C GLY A 234 -16.52 -4.21 2.44
N HIS A 235 -16.22 -2.91 2.55
CA HIS A 235 -14.85 -2.37 2.44
C HIS A 235 -14.09 -2.75 1.16
N SER A 236 -14.79 -2.87 0.02
CA SER A 236 -14.25 -3.45 -1.22
C SER A 236 -14.43 -2.58 -2.47
N ALA A 237 -14.54 -1.26 -2.32
CA ALA A 237 -14.78 -0.34 -3.45
C ALA A 237 -13.70 -0.45 -4.54
N GLY A 238 -12.44 -0.64 -4.15
CA GLY A 238 -11.31 -0.92 -5.03
C GLY A 238 -11.13 -2.40 -5.40
N GLY A 239 -12.12 -3.26 -5.16
CA GLY A 239 -11.92 -4.70 -5.06
C GLY A 239 -11.43 -5.10 -3.66
N SER A 240 -11.19 -6.38 -3.44
CA SER A 240 -10.69 -6.85 -2.14
C SER A 240 -9.78 -8.06 -2.24
N MET A 241 -8.93 -8.20 -1.24
CA MET A 241 -8.03 -9.31 -1.05
C MET A 241 -8.35 -10.03 0.24
N LYS A 242 -8.44 -11.34 0.13
CA LYS A 242 -8.81 -12.25 1.20
C LYS A 242 -7.70 -13.28 1.35
N MET A 243 -7.12 -13.35 2.54
CA MET A 243 -6.12 -14.35 2.91
C MET A 243 -6.69 -15.25 4.00
N VAL A 244 -6.40 -16.55 3.92
CA VAL A 244 -6.88 -17.56 4.87
C VAL A 244 -5.71 -18.42 5.32
N TYR A 245 -5.54 -18.58 6.63
CA TYR A 245 -4.57 -19.51 7.20
C TYR A 245 -5.07 -20.96 7.10
N LYS A 246 -4.14 -21.90 6.91
CA LYS A 246 -4.40 -23.33 7.08
C LYS A 246 -4.96 -23.63 8.47
N SER A 247 -5.70 -24.72 8.58
CA SER A 247 -6.06 -25.35 9.85
C SER A 247 -5.18 -26.58 10.05
N GLY A 248 -4.90 -26.97 11.30
CA GLY A 248 -4.20 -28.22 11.57
C GLY A 248 -5.03 -29.45 11.17
N THR A 249 -4.37 -30.61 11.03
CA THR A 249 -5.00 -31.86 10.59
C THR A 249 -4.87 -32.95 11.67
N ASN A 250 -5.44 -34.13 11.41
CA ASN A 250 -5.24 -35.30 12.29
C ASN A 250 -3.82 -35.88 12.26
N GLN A 251 -3.00 -35.45 11.32
CA GLN A 251 -1.61 -35.81 11.24
C GLN A 251 -0.76 -34.63 11.72
N LEU A 252 0.35 -34.95 12.38
CA LEU A 252 1.34 -33.92 12.69
C LEU A 252 2.05 -33.57 11.39
N HIS A 253 2.05 -32.29 11.05
CA HIS A 253 2.78 -31.75 9.91
C HIS A 253 3.79 -30.72 10.40
N ALA A 254 4.99 -30.77 9.84
CA ALA A 254 5.98 -29.73 10.05
C ALA A 254 6.67 -29.42 8.74
N SER A 255 6.87 -28.14 8.46
CA SER A 255 7.70 -27.69 7.37
C SER A 255 8.67 -26.62 7.84
N PHE A 256 9.86 -26.68 7.27
CA PHE A 256 10.92 -25.72 7.48
C PHE A 256 11.47 -25.32 6.11
N GLU A 257 11.64 -24.03 5.87
CA GLU A 257 12.36 -23.52 4.71
C GLU A 257 13.30 -22.40 5.12
N ASP A 258 14.57 -22.51 4.74
CA ASP A 258 15.53 -21.42 4.79
C ASP A 258 15.94 -21.05 3.36
N ARG A 259 15.91 -19.74 3.09
CA ARG A 259 16.23 -19.17 1.79
C ARG A 259 17.26 -18.09 1.97
N TYR A 260 18.30 -18.19 1.16
CA TYR A 260 19.44 -17.31 1.22
C TYR A 260 19.75 -16.72 -0.16
N LEU A 261 20.05 -15.44 -0.15
CA LEU A 261 20.46 -14.69 -1.32
C LEU A 261 21.64 -13.80 -0.94
N ASN A 262 22.77 -14.00 -1.61
CA ASN A 262 24.00 -13.23 -1.43
C ASN A 262 24.15 -12.18 -2.54
N GLY A 263 24.86 -11.09 -2.26
CA GLY A 263 25.00 -9.92 -3.13
C GLY A 263 25.79 -10.27 -4.38
N ASP A 264 26.71 -11.21 -4.25
CA ASP A 264 27.48 -11.78 -5.36
C ASP A 264 26.58 -12.50 -6.38
N TRP A 265 25.38 -12.93 -5.97
CA TRP A 265 24.38 -13.56 -6.84
C TRP A 265 23.38 -12.56 -7.41
N VAL A 266 23.54 -11.26 -7.11
CA VAL A 266 22.75 -10.17 -7.69
C VAL A 266 23.59 -9.44 -8.72
N HIS A 267 23.16 -9.50 -9.98
CA HIS A 267 23.86 -8.80 -11.05
C HIS A 267 23.59 -7.28 -10.97
N ARG A 268 24.64 -6.45 -11.13
CA ARG A 268 24.55 -4.99 -11.34
C ARG A 268 23.51 -4.54 -12.38
N HIS A 269 22.96 -3.34 -12.19
CA HIS A 269 22.03 -2.73 -13.13
C HIS A 269 22.68 -2.44 -14.49
N ARG A 270 21.87 -2.20 -15.54
CA ARG A 270 22.39 -1.87 -16.88
C ARG A 270 23.03 -0.47 -16.95
N LEU A 271 22.55 0.48 -16.15
CA LEU A 271 23.00 1.88 -16.13
C LEU A 271 23.99 2.20 -15.00
N GLU A 272 24.35 1.22 -14.19
CA GLU A 272 25.24 1.40 -13.04
C GLU A 272 26.71 1.50 -13.47
N GLN A 273 27.21 2.74 -13.53
CA GLN A 273 28.55 3.07 -14.05
C GLN A 273 29.68 2.74 -13.08
N ILE A 274 29.42 2.88 -11.78
CA ILE A 274 30.41 2.66 -10.73
C ILE A 274 30.25 1.24 -10.23
N ARG A 275 31.35 0.47 -10.20
CA ARG A 275 31.38 -0.81 -9.49
C ARG A 275 31.15 -0.50 -8.01
N ARG A 276 30.07 -1.01 -7.42
CA ARG A 276 29.90 -0.93 -5.96
C ARG A 276 31.16 -1.55 -5.31
N PRO A 277 31.72 -0.95 -4.25
CA PRO A 277 32.71 -1.63 -3.43
C PRO A 277 32.15 -3.00 -3.04
N ASP A 278 33.01 -4.00 -2.84
CA ASP A 278 32.59 -5.35 -2.43
C ASP A 278 32.00 -5.26 -1.02
N VAL A 279 30.71 -5.03 -1.00
CA VAL A 279 29.97 -4.62 0.18
C VAL A 279 29.09 -5.80 0.58
N PRO A 280 29.28 -6.35 1.80
CA PRO A 280 28.50 -7.49 2.25
C PRO A 280 27.01 -7.17 2.21
N TRP A 281 26.31 -7.90 1.36
CA TRP A 281 24.87 -7.86 1.28
C TRP A 281 24.35 -9.28 1.39
N SER A 282 23.36 -9.49 2.23
CA SER A 282 22.66 -10.75 2.34
C SER A 282 21.19 -10.55 2.65
N TYR A 283 20.40 -11.46 2.12
CA TYR A 283 18.99 -11.57 2.40
C TYR A 283 18.69 -12.99 2.83
N GLN A 284 18.06 -13.14 4.00
CA GLN A 284 17.66 -14.41 4.55
C GLN A 284 16.19 -14.38 4.96
N THR A 285 15.45 -15.40 4.54
CA THR A 285 14.13 -15.70 5.10
C THR A 285 14.11 -17.11 5.62
N PHE A 286 13.58 -17.28 6.81
CA PHE A 286 13.35 -18.57 7.43
C PHE A 286 11.88 -18.65 7.80
N ASP A 287 11.28 -19.80 7.54
CA ASP A 287 9.91 -20.14 7.92
C ASP A 287 9.90 -21.49 8.62
N LEU A 288 9.17 -21.58 9.73
CA LEU A 288 8.87 -22.81 10.44
C LEU A 288 7.35 -22.87 10.66
N VAL A 289 6.69 -23.80 9.98
CA VAL A 289 5.25 -24.04 10.12
C VAL A 289 5.04 -25.41 10.73
N MET A 290 4.28 -25.48 11.82
CA MET A 290 3.90 -26.74 12.45
C MET A 290 2.40 -26.76 12.68
N SER A 291 1.77 -27.91 12.49
CA SER A 291 0.35 -28.07 12.75
C SER A 291 -0.02 -29.51 13.09
N GLY A 292 -1.13 -29.70 13.79
CA GLY A 292 -1.62 -31.04 14.11
C GLY A 292 -2.78 -31.03 15.10
N PRO A 293 -3.16 -32.19 15.64
CA PRO A 293 -4.18 -32.27 16.66
C PRO A 293 -3.63 -31.86 18.02
N VAL A 294 -4.47 -31.24 18.87
CA VAL A 294 -4.11 -31.00 20.27
C VAL A 294 -4.23 -32.31 21.03
N VAL A 295 -3.08 -32.92 21.39
CA VAL A 295 -3.04 -34.16 22.16
C VAL A 295 -2.24 -33.92 23.43
N ILE A 296 -2.94 -33.89 24.57
CA ILE A 296 -2.33 -33.82 25.89
C ILE A 296 -2.46 -35.23 26.50
N PRO A 297 -1.35 -35.99 26.64
CA PRO A 297 -1.40 -37.37 27.09
C PRO A 297 -2.25 -37.54 28.36
N LYS A 298 -3.16 -38.52 28.35
CA LYS A 298 -4.11 -38.86 29.43
C LYS A 298 -5.15 -37.78 29.81
N LEU A 299 -5.04 -36.55 29.30
CA LEU A 299 -5.95 -35.44 29.66
C LEU A 299 -6.89 -35.06 28.52
N TYR A 300 -6.41 -35.04 27.28
CA TYR A 300 -7.20 -34.59 26.15
C TYR A 300 -6.70 -35.17 24.82
N ASN A 301 -7.60 -35.78 24.05
CA ASN A 301 -7.33 -36.23 22.69
C ASN A 301 -8.18 -35.43 21.71
N GLY A 302 -7.57 -34.40 21.12
CA GLY A 302 -8.19 -33.51 20.14
C GLY A 302 -8.25 -34.06 18.73
N ARG A 303 -7.85 -35.31 18.45
CA ARG A 303 -8.06 -35.90 17.12
C ARG A 303 -9.54 -35.81 16.74
N ASN A 304 -9.80 -35.41 15.50
CA ASN A 304 -11.12 -35.11 14.95
C ASN A 304 -11.90 -33.97 15.65
N LYS A 305 -11.26 -33.19 16.54
CA LYS A 305 -11.95 -32.20 17.38
C LYS A 305 -11.24 -30.86 17.50
N THR A 306 -9.94 -30.87 17.85
CA THR A 306 -9.14 -29.66 18.08
C THR A 306 -7.82 -29.75 17.34
N PHE A 307 -7.55 -28.72 16.56
CA PHE A 307 -6.34 -28.59 15.76
C PHE A 307 -5.65 -27.27 16.06
N TRP A 308 -4.32 -27.27 15.96
CA TRP A 308 -3.48 -26.10 16.11
C TRP A 308 -2.58 -25.94 14.88
N LEU A 309 -2.21 -24.69 14.59
CA LEU A 309 -1.18 -24.29 13.66
C LEU A 309 -0.36 -23.18 14.29
N SER A 310 0.97 -23.31 14.21
CA SER A 310 1.95 -22.33 14.65
C SER A 310 2.91 -22.03 13.49
N ASP A 311 3.16 -20.76 13.24
CA ASP A 311 4.05 -20.25 12.21
C ASP A 311 5.01 -19.23 12.82
N TYR A 312 6.31 -19.45 12.60
CA TYR A 312 7.37 -18.51 12.94
C TYR A 312 8.20 -18.18 11.72
N ALA A 313 8.24 -16.90 11.38
CA ALA A 313 8.90 -16.39 10.19
C ALA A 313 9.90 -15.30 10.56
N ILE A 314 11.06 -15.30 9.88
CA ILE A 314 11.99 -14.17 9.92
C ILE A 314 12.28 -13.68 8.51
N ASN A 315 12.50 -12.38 8.40
CA ASN A 315 12.96 -11.72 7.21
C ASN A 315 14.07 -10.74 7.61
N HIS A 316 15.30 -11.16 7.34
CA HIS A 316 16.51 -10.43 7.66
C HIS A 316 17.17 -9.93 6.37
N GLU A 317 17.22 -8.61 6.22
CA GLU A 317 17.97 -7.95 5.16
C GLU A 317 19.17 -7.25 5.79
N ARG A 318 20.38 -7.58 5.34
CA ARG A 318 21.60 -6.86 5.69
C ARG A 318 22.16 -6.25 4.42
N THR A 319 21.95 -4.95 4.22
CA THR A 319 22.51 -4.21 3.10
C THR A 319 23.39 -3.06 3.58
N ILE A 320 24.41 -2.74 2.80
CA ILE A 320 25.16 -1.49 2.92
C ILE A 320 24.98 -0.84 1.54
N ASN A 321 24.19 0.22 1.48
CA ASN A 321 23.97 0.91 0.21
C ASN A 321 25.13 1.84 -0.06
N VAL A 322 25.55 1.94 -1.32
CA VAL A 322 26.41 3.05 -1.73
C VAL A 322 25.55 4.16 -2.27
N ARG A 323 25.67 5.35 -1.68
CA ARG A 323 25.01 6.57 -2.16
C ARG A 323 26.04 7.58 -2.62
N VAL A 324 25.75 8.18 -3.76
CA VAL A 324 26.35 9.44 -4.17
C VAL A 324 25.47 10.56 -3.65
N THR A 325 26.05 11.43 -2.85
CA THR A 325 25.40 12.61 -2.29
C THR A 325 26.34 13.81 -2.42
N THR A 326 25.96 14.93 -1.81
CA THR A 326 26.79 16.12 -1.72
C THR A 326 27.20 16.37 -0.26
N ALA A 327 28.46 16.72 -0.05
CA ALA A 327 28.99 17.26 1.21
C ALA A 327 29.67 18.61 0.95
N PRO A 328 29.69 19.53 1.93
CA PRO A 328 30.44 20.78 1.78
C PRO A 328 31.93 20.50 1.59
N THR A 329 32.59 21.27 0.72
CA THR A 329 34.04 21.13 0.50
C THR A 329 34.84 21.80 1.64
N PRO A 330 36.12 21.45 1.82
CA PRO A 330 36.99 22.17 2.76
C PRO A 330 37.02 23.68 2.53
N GLU A 331 36.99 24.13 1.28
CA GLU A 331 36.90 25.54 0.90
C GLU A 331 35.61 26.17 1.41
N MET A 332 34.47 25.50 1.21
CA MET A 332 33.17 25.97 1.72
C MET A 332 33.15 26.05 3.25
N LEU A 333 33.66 25.02 3.95
CA LEU A 333 33.79 25.02 5.41
C LEU A 333 34.73 26.14 5.91
N ASN A 334 35.69 26.55 5.07
CA ASN A 334 36.59 27.65 5.33
C ASN A 334 36.04 29.02 4.86
N GLY A 335 34.86 29.08 4.25
CA GLY A 335 34.20 30.31 3.82
C GLY A 335 34.54 30.78 2.40
N ASP A 336 35.15 29.95 1.56
CA ASP A 336 35.44 30.25 0.15
C ASP A 336 34.36 29.64 -0.76
N PHE A 337 33.63 30.52 -1.45
CA PHE A 337 32.55 30.20 -2.40
C PHE A 337 32.90 30.64 -3.83
N SER A 338 34.20 30.78 -4.15
CA SER A 338 34.67 31.20 -5.47
C SER A 338 34.36 30.18 -6.56
N PHE A 339 34.23 28.89 -6.22
CA PHE A 339 33.92 27.76 -7.11
C PHE A 339 34.60 27.87 -8.49
N LYS A 340 35.93 28.00 -8.49
CA LYS A 340 36.76 28.29 -9.69
C LYS A 340 36.58 27.27 -10.82
N GLU A 341 36.15 26.06 -10.48
CA GLU A 341 35.92 24.94 -11.40
C GLU A 341 34.56 24.99 -12.12
N ALA A 342 33.62 25.82 -11.65
CA ALA A 342 32.33 25.99 -12.30
C ALA A 342 32.45 26.94 -13.51
N VAL A 343 31.73 26.64 -14.59
CA VAL A 343 31.63 27.54 -15.75
C VAL A 343 31.05 28.89 -15.29
N GLY A 344 31.84 29.96 -15.44
CA GLY A 344 31.48 31.31 -14.96
C GLY A 344 31.70 31.54 -13.46
N GLY A 345 32.42 30.65 -12.78
CA GLY A 345 32.74 30.73 -11.35
C GLY A 345 31.53 30.65 -10.41
N GLY A 346 31.79 30.76 -9.11
CA GLY A 346 30.76 30.82 -8.08
C GLY A 346 29.86 32.05 -8.23
N LEU A 347 28.60 31.93 -7.79
CA LEU A 347 27.70 33.08 -7.74
C LEU A 347 28.29 34.16 -6.84
N PRO A 348 28.28 35.45 -7.25
CA PRO A 348 28.72 36.54 -6.39
C PRO A 348 27.96 36.53 -5.06
N ILE A 349 28.68 36.52 -3.95
CA ILE A 349 28.10 36.62 -2.59
C ILE A 349 28.30 38.03 -2.03
N TYR A 350 27.32 38.49 -1.27
CA TYR A 350 27.24 39.86 -0.76
C TYR A 350 27.14 39.85 0.77
N ASP A 351 27.61 40.94 1.39
CA ASP A 351 27.52 41.14 2.83
C ASP A 351 26.07 41.49 3.23
N PRO A 352 25.35 40.63 3.97
CA PRO A 352 23.98 40.89 4.42
C PRO A 352 23.84 42.15 5.27
N PHE A 353 24.88 42.49 6.04
CA PHE A 353 24.84 43.58 7.02
C PHE A 353 25.17 44.95 6.40
N SER A 354 25.53 44.98 5.12
CA SER A 354 25.73 46.20 4.32
C SER A 354 24.46 46.67 3.59
N THR A 355 23.34 45.96 3.78
CA THR A 355 22.08 46.20 3.06
C THR A 355 21.60 47.64 3.27
N ARG A 356 21.49 48.38 2.17
CA ARG A 356 20.99 49.76 2.17
C ARG A 356 20.21 50.06 0.90
N GLN A 357 19.35 51.07 0.96
CA GLN A 357 18.62 51.55 -0.19
C GLN A 357 19.38 52.74 -0.81
N VAL A 358 19.64 52.68 -2.11
CA VAL A 358 20.21 53.79 -2.90
C VAL A 358 19.18 54.16 -3.96
N GLY A 359 18.51 55.30 -3.77
CA GLY A 359 17.31 55.65 -4.54
C GLY A 359 16.17 54.67 -4.24
N THR A 360 15.62 54.02 -5.27
CA THR A 360 14.60 52.97 -5.12
C THR A 360 15.18 51.56 -5.09
N THR A 361 16.49 51.40 -5.30
CA THR A 361 17.15 50.10 -5.45
C THR A 361 17.81 49.67 -4.14
N TRP A 362 17.55 48.44 -3.73
CA TRP A 362 18.25 47.80 -2.62
C TRP A 362 19.61 47.27 -3.08
N THR A 363 20.66 47.61 -2.35
CA THR A 363 22.04 47.19 -2.67
C THR A 363 22.73 46.59 -1.44
N ARG A 364 23.76 45.79 -1.70
CA ARG A 364 24.69 45.22 -0.74
C ARG A 364 26.10 45.30 -1.30
N ASP A 365 27.09 45.37 -0.42
CA ASP A 365 28.49 45.35 -0.80
C ASP A 365 28.91 43.89 -1.12
N PRO A 366 29.54 43.65 -2.29
CA PRO A 366 30.02 42.32 -2.64
C PRO A 366 31.19 41.91 -1.74
N LEU A 367 31.27 40.63 -1.38
CA LEU A 367 32.44 40.10 -0.67
C LEU A 367 33.55 39.81 -1.69
N PRO A 368 34.74 40.42 -1.54
CA PRO A 368 35.85 40.21 -2.47
C PRO A 368 36.21 38.74 -2.64
N GLY A 369 36.31 38.29 -3.89
CA GLY A 369 36.69 36.91 -4.24
C GLY A 369 35.66 35.84 -3.85
N ASN A 370 34.44 36.21 -3.43
CA ASN A 370 33.46 35.30 -2.82
C ASN A 370 33.99 34.58 -1.56
N ILE A 371 34.82 35.28 -0.77
CA ILE A 371 35.39 34.74 0.47
C ILE A 371 34.78 35.48 1.66
N ILE A 372 34.27 34.72 2.64
CA ILE A 372 33.77 35.26 3.90
C ILE A 372 34.97 35.54 4.84
N PRO A 373 35.17 36.79 5.31
CA PRO A 373 36.19 37.07 6.31
C PRO A 373 35.94 36.31 7.62
N LYS A 374 36.99 35.78 8.25
CA LYS A 374 36.86 34.90 9.43
C LYS A 374 36.12 35.52 10.61
N ASN A 375 36.29 36.82 10.83
CA ASN A 375 35.59 37.58 11.86
C ASN A 375 34.10 37.82 11.56
N ARG A 376 33.62 37.46 10.37
CA ARG A 376 32.21 37.54 9.96
C ARG A 376 31.48 36.20 10.06
N ILE A 377 32.17 35.13 10.47
CA ILE A 377 31.53 33.85 10.76
C ILE A 377 30.76 33.96 12.07
N ASP A 378 29.46 33.69 12.02
CA ASP A 378 28.59 33.71 13.18
C ASP A 378 29.02 32.64 14.22
N PRO A 379 29.06 32.96 15.53
CA PRO A 379 29.50 32.01 16.55
C PRO A 379 28.71 30.70 16.60
N ILE A 380 27.40 30.71 16.30
CA ILE A 380 26.57 29.50 16.29
C ILE A 380 26.87 28.68 15.04
N ALA A 381 27.02 29.32 13.88
CA ALA A 381 27.46 28.66 12.66
C ALA A 381 28.85 28.03 12.86
N GLY A 382 29.80 28.75 13.45
CA GLY A 382 31.13 28.24 13.77
C GLY A 382 31.09 27.01 14.69
N LYS A 383 30.26 27.01 15.74
CA LYS A 383 30.04 25.84 16.60
C LYS A 383 29.46 24.66 15.83
N PHE A 384 28.48 24.91 14.95
CA PHE A 384 27.88 23.87 14.11
C PHE A 384 28.90 23.25 13.15
N LEU A 385 29.73 24.06 12.49
CA LEU A 385 30.82 23.58 11.65
C LEU A 385 31.84 22.77 12.46
N ALA A 386 32.19 23.22 13.68
CA ALA A 386 33.11 22.54 14.59
C ALA A 386 32.58 21.19 15.11
N LEU A 387 31.27 20.92 14.99
CA LEU A 387 30.75 19.58 15.27
C LEU A 387 31.33 18.53 14.32
N GLY A 388 31.81 18.89 13.13
CA GLY A 388 32.44 17.94 12.20
C GLY A 388 31.50 16.81 11.79
N ILE A 389 30.22 17.14 11.54
CA ILE A 389 29.16 16.17 11.26
C ILE A 389 29.22 15.58 9.85
N TRP A 390 29.83 16.29 8.89
CA TRP A 390 29.88 15.84 7.50
C TRP A 390 31.14 15.02 7.26
N ARG A 391 31.00 14.02 6.39
CA ARG A 391 32.15 13.31 5.83
C ARG A 391 32.78 14.20 4.76
N GLU A 392 34.09 14.14 4.65
CA GLU A 392 34.82 14.88 3.60
C GLU A 392 34.44 14.35 2.22
N PRO A 393 34.32 15.23 1.20
CA PRO A 393 34.19 14.81 -0.20
C PRO A 393 35.32 13.85 -0.58
N ASN A 394 34.99 12.80 -1.34
CA ASN A 394 35.95 11.78 -1.76
C ASN A 394 35.97 11.53 -3.27
N GLN A 395 35.26 12.38 -4.01
CA GLN A 395 35.29 12.43 -5.47
C GLN A 395 35.01 13.87 -5.92
N VAL A 396 35.40 14.22 -7.14
CA VAL A 396 35.34 15.60 -7.66
C VAL A 396 33.91 16.15 -7.67
N GLY A 397 32.92 15.32 -8.01
CA GLY A 397 31.53 15.75 -8.21
C GLY A 397 31.32 16.58 -9.48
N SER A 398 30.10 17.06 -9.70
CA SER A 398 29.76 17.97 -10.79
C SER A 398 29.83 19.42 -10.31
N PRO A 399 30.72 20.27 -10.89
CA PRO A 399 30.83 21.67 -10.51
C PRO A 399 29.53 22.43 -10.83
N ALA A 400 29.03 23.20 -9.86
CA ALA A 400 27.96 24.16 -10.09
C ALA A 400 28.28 25.48 -9.38
N ARG A 401 27.66 26.56 -9.85
CA ARG A 401 27.95 27.93 -9.37
C ARG A 401 27.51 28.16 -7.91
N THR A 402 26.71 27.27 -7.34
CA THR A 402 26.28 27.27 -5.93
C THR A 402 27.03 26.25 -5.06
N GLY A 403 27.97 25.50 -5.65
CA GLY A 403 28.74 24.44 -5.00
C GLY A 403 28.73 23.16 -5.82
N PRO A 404 29.70 22.26 -5.61
CA PRO A 404 29.72 20.97 -6.27
C PRO A 404 28.50 20.14 -5.87
N SER A 405 28.09 19.21 -6.73
CA SER A 405 27.02 18.24 -6.45
C SER A 405 27.52 16.82 -6.68
N GLY A 406 27.08 15.87 -5.85
CA GLY A 406 27.50 14.48 -6.02
C GLY A 406 28.99 14.23 -5.71
N ASN A 407 29.62 15.04 -4.86
CA ASN A 407 31.05 14.98 -4.51
C ASN A 407 31.38 14.02 -3.34
N LEU A 408 30.39 13.35 -2.77
CA LEU A 408 30.60 12.34 -1.72
C LEU A 408 29.94 11.01 -2.11
N GLN A 409 30.77 10.01 -2.38
CA GLN A 409 30.35 8.62 -2.51
C GLN A 409 30.58 7.92 -1.17
N ARG A 410 29.52 7.52 -0.47
CA ARG A 410 29.65 6.78 0.79
C ARG A 410 28.95 5.44 0.74
N ALA A 411 29.51 4.47 1.45
CA ALA A 411 28.77 3.32 1.92
C ALA A 411 27.99 3.76 3.18
N GLU A 412 26.66 3.70 3.13
CA GLU A 412 25.83 3.83 4.32
C GLU A 412 26.19 2.69 5.28
N THR A 413 26.21 2.91 6.60
CA THR A 413 26.27 1.77 7.56
C THR A 413 25.09 0.81 7.31
N CYS A 414 25.15 -0.41 7.86
CA CYS A 414 24.13 -1.41 7.61
C CYS A 414 22.69 -0.85 7.67
N ARG A 415 21.97 -0.82 6.55
CA ARG A 415 20.52 -0.92 6.56
C ARG A 415 20.23 -2.37 6.89
N CYS A 416 19.89 -2.58 8.16
CA CYS A 416 19.59 -3.87 8.73
C CYS A 416 18.07 -3.87 8.96
N LEU A 417 17.32 -4.67 8.21
CA LEU A 417 15.91 -4.90 8.49
C LEU A 417 15.79 -6.24 9.20
N ASN A 418 15.45 -6.20 10.48
CA ASN A 418 15.15 -7.40 11.26
C ASN A 418 13.65 -7.47 11.49
N ARG A 419 12.98 -8.39 10.80
CA ARG A 419 11.55 -8.62 10.96
C ARG A 419 11.34 -10.05 11.39
N ASP A 420 10.52 -10.21 12.41
CA ASP A 420 10.07 -11.49 12.92
C ASP A 420 8.56 -11.46 13.08
N ARG A 421 7.97 -12.65 12.95
CA ARG A 421 6.54 -12.83 12.97
C ARG A 421 6.18 -14.13 13.65
N TRP A 422 5.06 -14.07 14.36
CA TRP A 422 4.46 -15.19 15.03
C TRP A 422 2.97 -15.25 14.66
N ASP A 423 2.51 -16.37 14.11
CA ASP A 423 1.09 -16.63 13.89
C ASP A 423 0.64 -17.93 14.57
N GLU A 424 -0.52 -17.86 15.21
CA GLU A 424 -1.17 -19.01 15.83
C GLU A 424 -2.60 -19.11 15.35
N LYS A 425 -3.05 -20.34 15.12
CA LYS A 425 -4.45 -20.64 14.85
C LYS A 425 -4.88 -21.92 15.56
N ILE A 426 -6.03 -21.87 16.21
CA ILE A 426 -6.67 -23.01 16.86
C ILE A 426 -8.07 -23.14 16.30
N ASP A 427 -8.41 -24.33 15.81
CA ASP A 427 -9.74 -24.70 15.37
C ASP A 427 -10.32 -25.75 16.32
N HIS A 428 -11.59 -25.60 16.72
CA HIS A 428 -12.29 -26.57 17.55
C HIS A 428 -13.72 -26.81 17.07
N GLN A 429 -14.11 -28.08 16.93
CA GLN A 429 -15.49 -28.48 16.67
C GLN A 429 -16.08 -29.14 17.92
N PHE A 430 -17.04 -28.47 18.57
CA PHE A 430 -17.76 -29.01 19.73
C PHE A 430 -18.76 -30.09 19.29
N SER A 431 -19.43 -29.85 18.16
CA SER A 431 -20.34 -30.78 17.47
C SER A 431 -20.42 -30.40 15.99
N PRO A 432 -21.06 -31.22 15.12
CA PRO A 432 -21.28 -30.84 13.73
C PRO A 432 -21.98 -29.49 13.53
N ASN A 433 -22.68 -29.00 14.56
CA ASN A 433 -23.43 -27.74 14.53
C ASN A 433 -22.67 -26.55 15.11
N TYR A 434 -21.60 -26.76 15.89
CA TYR A 434 -20.90 -25.68 16.58
C TYR A 434 -19.38 -25.80 16.40
N LYS A 435 -18.79 -24.81 15.73
CA LYS A 435 -17.35 -24.70 15.48
C LYS A 435 -16.83 -23.34 15.94
N VAL A 436 -15.64 -23.30 16.51
CA VAL A 436 -14.93 -22.05 16.83
C VAL A 436 -13.53 -22.07 16.24
N PHE A 437 -13.00 -20.92 15.86
CA PHE A 437 -11.58 -20.74 15.62
C PHE A 437 -11.06 -19.48 16.29
N PHE A 438 -9.80 -19.51 16.71
CA PHE A 438 -9.06 -18.35 17.18
C PHE A 438 -7.77 -18.23 16.36
N ARG A 439 -7.45 -17.02 15.88
CA ARG A 439 -6.20 -16.71 15.20
C ARG A 439 -5.58 -15.45 15.79
N TYR A 440 -4.28 -15.49 16.02
CA TYR A 440 -3.46 -14.37 16.48
C TYR A 440 -2.23 -14.23 15.59
N SER A 441 -1.92 -12.99 15.18
CA SER A 441 -0.73 -12.65 14.41
C SER A 441 -0.03 -11.47 15.05
N HIS A 442 1.28 -11.59 15.24
CA HIS A 442 2.12 -10.52 15.77
C HIS A 442 3.37 -10.38 14.90
N GLY A 443 3.56 -9.20 14.31
CA GLY A 443 4.75 -8.88 13.53
C GLY A 443 5.54 -7.75 14.17
N HIS A 444 6.85 -7.95 14.31
CA HIS A 444 7.79 -6.91 14.74
C HIS A 444 8.68 -6.50 13.58
N ASN A 445 9.00 -5.21 13.54
CA ASN A 445 10.05 -4.67 12.69
C ASN A 445 11.02 -3.89 13.58
N ARG A 446 12.29 -4.31 13.56
CA ARG A 446 13.42 -3.69 14.25
C ARG A 446 14.48 -3.30 13.23
N GLY A 447 14.03 -2.53 12.24
CA GLY A 447 14.88 -2.02 11.18
C GLY A 447 15.60 -0.73 11.56
N GLN A 448 16.84 -0.61 11.11
CA GLN A 448 17.60 0.64 11.09
C GLN A 448 18.00 0.97 9.65
N ASN A 449 18.06 2.25 9.32
CA ASN A 449 18.63 2.71 8.06
C ASN A 449 20.11 3.03 8.25
N GLY A 450 20.82 3.17 7.13
CA GLY A 450 22.26 3.39 7.18
C GLY A 450 22.68 4.83 7.49
N ASP A 451 23.98 5.02 7.67
CA ASP A 451 24.57 6.29 8.11
C ASP A 451 24.76 7.34 7.01
N ASN A 452 24.35 8.57 7.33
CA ASN A 452 24.44 9.73 6.46
C ASN A 452 25.53 10.72 6.88
N PHE A 453 26.00 10.66 8.13
CA PHE A 453 26.92 11.63 8.72
C PHE A 453 28.26 10.97 9.12
N ALA A 454 29.26 11.78 9.48
CA ALA A 454 30.53 11.32 10.04
C ALA A 454 30.38 10.94 11.53
N LYS A 455 29.41 11.57 12.20
CA LYS A 455 29.08 11.36 13.60
C LYS A 455 27.68 10.79 13.73
N ALA A 456 27.57 9.69 14.45
CA ALA A 456 26.39 8.85 14.42
C ALA A 456 25.26 9.36 15.34
N GLU A 457 25.61 10.10 16.39
CA GLU A 457 24.68 10.73 17.33
C GLU A 457 23.77 11.78 16.66
N PHE A 458 24.19 12.35 15.52
CA PHE A 458 23.41 13.30 14.73
C PHE A 458 22.63 12.64 13.58
N ASN A 459 22.76 11.33 13.41
CA ASN A 459 22.14 10.65 12.29
C ASN A 459 20.77 10.07 12.63
N ALA A 460 19.73 10.75 12.16
CA ALA A 460 18.34 10.32 12.28
C ALA A 460 18.09 8.88 11.78
N SER A 461 18.85 8.42 10.79
CA SER A 461 18.62 7.14 10.13
C SER A 461 19.16 5.92 10.89
N ARG A 462 20.14 6.10 11.81
CA ARG A 462 20.82 4.99 12.50
C ARG A 462 19.96 4.26 13.53
N GLU A 463 19.00 4.97 14.12
CA GLU A 463 18.23 4.40 15.21
C GLU A 463 17.16 3.42 14.72
N ILE A 464 16.81 2.47 15.58
CA ILE A 464 15.75 1.52 15.30
C ILE A 464 14.41 2.26 15.33
N ASN A 465 13.64 2.17 14.25
CA ASN A 465 12.26 2.69 14.21
C ASN A 465 11.29 1.51 14.44
N PRO A 466 10.99 1.15 15.70
CA PRO A 466 10.16 -0.01 15.98
C PRO A 466 8.76 0.17 15.38
N THR A 467 8.29 -0.87 14.72
CA THR A 467 6.89 -1.00 14.32
C THR A 467 6.38 -2.35 14.78
N ASP A 468 5.26 -2.34 15.49
CA ASP A 468 4.58 -3.52 16.00
C ASP A 468 3.16 -3.58 15.44
N ASN A 469 2.81 -4.71 14.86
CA ASN A 469 1.49 -4.94 14.26
C ASN A 469 0.86 -6.18 14.88
N ILE A 470 -0.37 -6.07 15.36
CA ILE A 470 -1.15 -7.17 15.93
C ILE A 470 -2.44 -7.29 15.13
N ASN A 471 -2.81 -8.51 14.76
CA ASN A 471 -4.12 -8.80 14.20
C ASN A 471 -4.66 -10.06 14.88
N GLY A 472 -5.89 -10.02 15.38
CA GLY A 472 -6.56 -11.11 16.07
C GLY A 472 -7.97 -11.33 15.52
N ALA A 473 -8.38 -12.58 15.40
CA ALA A 473 -9.72 -12.98 14.95
C ALA A 473 -10.23 -14.15 15.80
N LEU A 474 -11.44 -14.03 16.31
CA LEU A 474 -12.21 -15.10 16.92
C LEU A 474 -13.46 -15.30 16.09
N GLY A 475 -13.71 -16.50 15.58
CA GLY A 475 -14.90 -16.82 14.81
C GLY A 475 -15.68 -17.99 15.40
N PHE A 476 -17.01 -17.93 15.36
CA PHE A 476 -17.90 -18.97 15.91
C PHE A 476 -19.03 -19.30 14.94
N THR A 477 -19.01 -20.49 14.35
CA THR A 477 -20.02 -20.98 13.41
C THR A 477 -21.09 -21.81 14.13
N SER A 478 -22.36 -21.51 13.86
CA SER A 478 -23.54 -22.21 14.37
C SER A 478 -24.50 -22.66 13.26
N VAL A 479 -24.83 -23.95 13.24
CA VAL A 479 -25.92 -24.53 12.45
C VAL A 479 -27.14 -24.68 13.37
N LEU A 480 -28.07 -23.73 13.29
CA LEU A 480 -29.23 -23.66 14.18
C LEU A 480 -30.35 -24.61 13.72
N SER A 481 -30.47 -24.81 12.40
CA SER A 481 -31.33 -25.82 11.78
C SER A 481 -30.80 -26.19 10.39
N SER A 482 -31.46 -27.13 9.68
CA SER A 482 -31.10 -27.46 8.29
C SER A 482 -31.28 -26.31 7.30
N ARG A 483 -31.92 -25.21 7.73
CA ARG A 483 -32.20 -24.02 6.92
C ARG A 483 -31.64 -22.73 7.49
N LEU A 484 -31.12 -22.71 8.72
CA LEU A 484 -30.68 -21.50 9.42
C LEU A 484 -29.27 -21.65 9.95
N PHE A 485 -28.39 -20.78 9.49
CA PHE A 485 -26.96 -20.83 9.77
C PHE A 485 -26.45 -19.45 10.18
N ASN A 486 -25.46 -19.41 11.06
CA ASN A 486 -24.92 -18.20 11.64
C ASN A 486 -23.41 -18.35 11.85
N GLU A 487 -22.61 -17.28 11.82
CA GLU A 487 -21.16 -17.37 12.06
C GLU A 487 -20.55 -16.16 12.78
N PHE A 488 -20.43 -15.98 14.08
CA PHE A 488 -19.88 -14.74 14.68
C PHE A 488 -18.44 -14.44 14.34
N ARG A 489 -18.07 -13.15 14.31
CA ARG A 489 -16.67 -12.75 14.42
C ARG A 489 -16.44 -11.55 15.33
N VAL A 490 -15.36 -11.65 16.10
CA VAL A 490 -14.73 -10.54 16.82
C VAL A 490 -13.31 -10.38 16.30
N GLY A 491 -12.95 -9.16 15.92
CA GLY A 491 -11.64 -8.82 15.38
C GLY A 491 -10.94 -7.72 16.17
N TYR A 492 -9.62 -7.80 16.23
CA TYR A 492 -8.77 -6.73 16.75
C TYR A 492 -7.60 -6.51 15.81
N ASN A 493 -7.31 -5.25 15.50
CA ASN A 493 -6.20 -4.89 14.64
C ASN A 493 -5.50 -3.68 15.25
N ARG A 494 -4.18 -3.75 15.41
CA ARG A 494 -3.39 -2.67 16.02
C ARG A 494 -2.08 -2.48 15.29
N ARG A 495 -1.73 -1.21 15.08
CA ARG A 495 -0.40 -0.81 14.61
C ARG A 495 0.16 0.23 15.57
N ALA A 496 1.40 0.03 16.02
CA ALA A 496 2.17 1.02 16.75
C ALA A 496 3.51 1.25 16.07
N SER A 497 3.86 2.51 15.83
CA SER A 497 5.18 2.89 15.35
C SER A 497 5.71 4.09 16.12
N SER A 498 7.02 4.11 16.33
CA SER A 498 7.69 5.27 16.91
C SER A 498 9.06 5.49 16.30
N ASN A 499 9.47 6.76 16.27
CA ASN A 499 10.87 7.11 16.11
C ASN A 499 11.45 7.34 17.51
N PRO A 500 12.64 6.80 17.83
CA PRO A 500 13.20 6.90 19.17
C PRO A 500 13.66 8.33 19.52
N GLU A 501 13.61 8.63 20.81
CA GLU A 501 14.18 9.85 21.38
C GLU A 501 15.70 9.88 21.19
N ARG A 502 16.26 11.07 21.08
CA ARG A 502 17.69 11.24 20.76
C ARG A 502 18.53 11.51 22.00
N PRO A 503 19.83 11.16 21.97
CA PRO A 503 20.73 11.46 23.07
C PRO A 503 20.71 12.96 23.37
N GLU A 504 20.57 13.30 24.66
CA GLU A 504 20.53 14.68 25.11
C GLU A 504 21.80 15.45 24.70
N SER A 505 22.95 14.75 24.60
CA SER A 505 24.21 15.32 24.13
C SER A 505 24.15 15.85 22.71
N ALA A 506 23.43 15.19 21.81
CA ALA A 506 23.28 15.64 20.43
C ALA A 506 22.27 16.79 20.32
N LEU A 507 21.16 16.72 21.06
CA LEU A 507 20.16 17.80 21.12
C LEU A 507 20.74 19.09 21.72
N ASN A 508 21.57 18.98 22.76
CA ASN A 508 22.21 20.11 23.43
C ASN A 508 23.51 20.58 22.75
N ALA A 509 23.97 19.94 21.67
CA ALA A 509 25.26 20.26 21.03
C ALA A 509 25.30 21.68 20.44
N ILE A 510 24.16 22.19 20.00
CA ILE A 510 23.96 23.55 19.52
C ILE A 510 22.73 24.13 20.21
N SER A 511 22.87 25.34 20.75
CA SER A 511 21.76 26.07 21.35
C SER A 511 21.70 27.47 20.73
N VAL A 512 20.61 27.74 20.02
CA VAL A 512 20.25 29.10 19.59
C VAL A 512 19.62 29.80 20.79
N PRO A 513 20.00 31.03 21.14
CA PRO A 513 19.40 31.74 22.27
C PRO A 513 17.89 31.97 22.09
N GLY A 514 17.12 31.84 23.19
CA GLY A 514 15.69 32.20 23.21
C GLY A 514 14.70 31.12 22.76
N VAL A 515 15.17 29.91 22.44
CA VAL A 515 14.33 28.79 21.97
C VAL A 515 14.47 27.56 22.87
N ASP A 516 13.50 26.65 22.78
CA ASP A 516 13.49 25.38 23.50
C ASP A 516 14.51 24.39 22.90
N LYS A 517 14.98 23.43 23.68
CA LYS A 517 16.01 22.43 23.32
C LYS A 517 15.47 21.00 23.22
N GLU A 518 14.15 20.84 23.19
CA GLU A 518 13.47 19.55 22.92
C GLU A 518 13.87 18.89 21.57
N THR A 519 14.40 19.65 20.61
CA THR A 519 14.81 19.19 19.27
C THR A 519 16.20 19.72 18.88
N PHE A 520 16.77 19.22 17.78
CA PHE A 520 17.94 19.84 17.16
C PHE A 520 17.51 20.99 16.24
N PRO A 521 18.16 22.18 16.26
CA PRO A 521 17.86 23.28 15.35
C PRO A 521 17.97 22.88 13.88
N TYR A 522 16.95 23.15 13.07
CA TYR A 522 16.96 22.83 11.64
C TYR A 522 17.45 24.03 10.81
N PHE A 523 18.67 23.99 10.30
CA PHE A 523 19.24 25.03 9.43
C PHE A 523 19.05 24.67 7.96
N ASN A 524 18.20 25.36 7.20
CA ASN A 524 17.95 25.08 5.78
C ASN A 524 19.06 25.64 4.88
N ILE A 525 20.11 24.84 4.66
CA ILE A 525 21.39 25.28 4.07
C ILE A 525 21.88 24.35 2.95
N GLY A 526 21.04 23.41 2.50
CA GLY A 526 21.41 22.35 1.55
C GLY A 526 22.21 21.19 2.17
N TYR A 527 22.72 21.33 3.40
CA TYR A 527 23.56 20.37 4.13
C TYR A 527 23.05 20.05 5.55
N SER A 528 21.74 20.20 5.78
CA SER A 528 21.08 20.22 7.09
C SER A 528 21.07 18.87 7.84
N ILE A 529 20.96 18.93 9.17
CA ILE A 529 20.57 17.78 10.03
C ILE A 529 19.06 17.84 10.25
N ALA A 530 18.40 16.68 10.34
CA ALA A 530 16.98 16.62 10.70
C ALA A 530 16.74 17.16 12.13
N PRO A 531 15.53 17.65 12.45
CA PRO A 531 15.21 18.20 13.78
C PRO A 531 15.27 17.20 14.94
N MET A 532 15.45 15.91 14.68
CA MET A 532 15.68 14.91 15.73
C MET A 532 14.51 14.72 16.72
N GLY A 533 13.28 15.06 16.32
CA GLY A 533 12.08 14.95 17.15
C GLY A 533 11.56 13.52 17.33
N TYR A 534 10.90 13.29 18.48
CA TYR A 534 10.21 12.04 18.80
C TYR A 534 8.80 12.00 18.19
N THR A 535 8.41 10.86 17.62
CA THR A 535 7.03 10.61 17.18
C THR A 535 6.55 9.24 17.64
N ARG A 536 5.26 9.15 17.97
CA ARG A 536 4.59 7.88 18.27
C ARG A 536 3.17 7.89 17.75
N GLN A 537 2.86 6.89 16.93
CA GLN A 537 1.56 6.66 16.33
C GLN A 537 1.03 5.32 16.77
N VAL A 538 -0.22 5.29 17.24
CA VAL A 538 -0.92 4.06 17.63
C VAL A 538 -2.32 4.09 17.04
N GLY A 539 -2.61 3.14 16.17
CA GLY A 539 -3.94 2.91 15.60
C GLY A 539 -4.49 1.56 16.05
N GLU A 540 -5.79 1.51 16.32
CA GLU A 540 -6.52 0.30 16.73
C GLU A 540 -7.91 0.25 16.09
N ASP A 541 -8.27 -0.89 15.52
CA ASP A 541 -9.65 -1.22 15.12
C ASP A 541 -10.17 -2.36 16.00
N LYS A 542 -11.39 -2.17 16.52
CA LYS A 542 -12.16 -3.20 17.22
C LYS A 542 -13.37 -3.53 16.37
N ILE A 543 -13.51 -4.79 15.98
CA ILE A 543 -14.41 -5.23 14.93
C ILE A 543 -15.38 -6.27 15.48
N ILE A 544 -16.66 -6.12 15.16
CA ILE A 544 -17.72 -7.09 15.44
C ILE A 544 -18.51 -7.29 14.15
N GLN A 545 -18.85 -8.54 13.81
CA GLN A 545 -19.59 -8.84 12.58
C GLN A 545 -20.68 -9.94 12.81
N ASP A 546 -21.90 -9.78 12.24
CA ASP A 546 -23.06 -10.72 12.16
C ASP A 546 -23.61 -11.16 10.76
N ASN A 547 -23.67 -12.43 10.29
CA ASN A 547 -24.11 -12.98 8.98
C ASN A 547 -25.00 -14.16 9.35
N LEU A 548 -26.28 -13.98 9.09
CA LEU A 548 -27.28 -15.02 9.19
C LEU A 548 -27.65 -15.46 7.77
N THR A 549 -27.60 -16.75 7.51
CA THR A 549 -28.06 -17.36 6.26
C THR A 549 -29.32 -18.17 6.51
N TYR A 550 -30.38 -17.89 5.76
CA TYR A 550 -31.65 -18.60 5.81
C TYR A 550 -32.04 -19.14 4.42
N ILE A 551 -32.30 -20.44 4.35
CA ILE A 551 -32.66 -21.14 3.12
C ILE A 551 -34.15 -21.41 3.07
N VAL A 552 -34.83 -20.87 2.06
CA VAL A 552 -36.28 -21.03 1.90
C VAL A 552 -36.63 -21.23 0.43
N GLY A 553 -37.17 -22.41 0.10
CA GLY A 553 -37.49 -22.79 -1.28
C GLY A 553 -36.27 -22.66 -2.20
N ARG A 554 -36.37 -21.78 -3.19
CA ARG A 554 -35.30 -21.49 -4.16
C ARG A 554 -34.42 -20.28 -3.79
N HIS A 555 -34.58 -19.74 -2.60
CA HIS A 555 -33.88 -18.55 -2.11
C HIS A 555 -32.85 -18.93 -1.05
N SER A 556 -31.67 -18.33 -1.18
CA SER A 556 -30.64 -18.32 -0.14
C SER A 556 -30.49 -16.87 0.35
N LEU A 557 -31.21 -16.55 1.43
CA LEU A 557 -31.22 -15.22 2.02
C LEU A 557 -30.04 -15.10 2.98
N LYS A 558 -29.22 -14.06 2.83
CA LYS A 558 -28.15 -13.70 3.76
C LYS A 558 -28.40 -12.29 4.26
N MET A 559 -28.27 -12.09 5.56
CA MET A 559 -28.40 -10.78 6.18
C MET A 559 -27.30 -10.59 7.19
N GLY A 560 -26.85 -9.35 7.38
CA GLY A 560 -25.82 -9.14 8.36
C GLY A 560 -25.47 -7.71 8.73
N PHE A 561 -24.60 -7.60 9.74
CA PHE A 561 -24.15 -6.37 10.37
C PHE A 561 -22.63 -6.38 10.58
N GLU A 562 -22.00 -5.23 10.45
CA GLU A 562 -20.59 -5.02 10.80
C GLU A 562 -20.44 -3.70 11.54
N MET A 563 -19.65 -3.72 12.60
CA MET A 563 -19.27 -2.53 13.36
C MET A 563 -17.76 -2.48 13.52
N ILE A 564 -17.18 -1.34 13.17
CA ILE A 564 -15.77 -1.04 13.41
C ILE A 564 -15.65 0.17 14.31
N ARG A 565 -14.90 0.04 15.39
CA ARG A 565 -14.48 1.15 16.26
C ARG A 565 -13.00 1.42 16.07
N THR A 566 -12.70 2.51 15.35
CA THR A 566 -11.33 2.96 15.11
C THR A 566 -10.90 3.99 16.15
N LEU A 567 -9.74 3.74 16.74
CA LEU A 567 -9.04 4.60 17.69
C LEU A 567 -7.67 4.93 17.13
N TYR A 568 -7.30 6.21 17.11
CA TYR A 568 -5.97 6.62 16.66
C TYR A 568 -5.37 7.63 17.63
N SER A 569 -4.06 7.58 17.82
CA SER A 569 -3.32 8.55 18.63
C SER A 569 -2.02 8.88 17.93
N ASP A 570 -1.79 10.16 17.68
CA ASP A 570 -0.57 10.68 17.06
C ASP A 570 0.06 11.73 17.95
N LYS A 571 1.22 11.39 18.51
CA LYS A 571 2.08 12.31 19.26
C LYS A 571 3.30 12.58 18.40
N ALA A 572 3.51 13.83 18.03
CA ALA A 572 4.71 14.29 17.36
C ALA A 572 5.33 15.45 18.13
N THR A 573 6.65 15.42 18.28
CA THR A 573 7.44 16.60 18.63
C THR A 573 7.50 17.48 17.39
N SER A 574 7.21 18.77 17.55
CA SER A 574 7.24 19.72 16.43
C SER A 574 8.66 20.29 16.27
N LEU A 575 8.82 21.59 15.98
CA LEU A 575 10.12 22.27 15.81
C LEU A 575 10.33 23.33 16.91
N PRO A 576 10.36 22.95 18.20
CA PRO A 576 10.45 23.91 19.30
C PRO A 576 11.83 24.61 19.36
N SER A 577 12.86 24.01 18.75
CA SER A 577 14.20 24.61 18.57
C SER A 577 14.35 25.43 17.29
N GLY A 578 13.30 25.46 16.46
CA GLY A 578 13.20 26.29 15.27
C GLY A 578 13.73 25.64 13.99
N GLN A 579 13.11 26.04 12.89
CA GLN A 579 13.65 25.94 11.54
C GLN A 579 14.08 27.33 11.08
N TYR A 580 15.30 27.45 10.56
CA TYR A 580 15.92 28.71 10.13
C TYR A 580 16.24 28.63 8.64
N ASN A 581 15.79 29.64 7.88
CA ASN A 581 16.04 29.75 6.45
C ASN A 581 16.98 30.93 6.16
N PHE A 582 17.82 30.75 5.15
CA PHE A 582 18.88 31.68 4.76
C PHE A 582 18.78 32.14 3.30
N ALA A 583 17.73 31.70 2.59
CA ALA A 583 17.49 32.00 1.19
C ALA A 583 17.52 33.51 0.94
N GLY A 584 18.37 33.95 0.01
CA GLY A 584 18.55 35.36 -0.33
C GLY A 584 19.40 36.18 0.65
N GLY A 585 19.86 35.59 1.76
CA GLY A 585 20.62 36.29 2.81
C GLY A 585 21.98 36.81 2.33
N ALA A 586 22.64 36.10 1.41
CA ALA A 586 23.93 36.49 0.82
C ALA A 586 23.81 36.94 -0.65
N SER A 587 22.60 37.13 -1.15
CA SER A 587 22.34 37.56 -2.54
C SER A 587 22.37 39.08 -2.66
N LEU A 588 22.54 39.60 -3.88
CA LEU A 588 22.15 40.98 -4.17
C LEU A 588 20.62 41.03 -4.16
N PRO A 589 19.98 41.95 -3.41
CA PRO A 589 18.52 41.98 -3.31
C PRO A 589 17.84 42.07 -4.68
N PHE A 590 16.79 41.25 -4.88
CA PHE A 590 15.97 41.20 -6.10
C PHE A 590 16.74 40.87 -7.40
N ALA A 591 18.00 40.41 -7.31
CA ALA A 591 18.80 40.01 -8.46
C ALA A 591 18.92 38.48 -8.55
N GLN A 592 18.60 37.93 -9.73
CA GLN A 592 18.76 36.50 -9.99
C GLN A 592 20.24 36.10 -10.07
N ASN A 593 20.53 34.83 -9.81
CA ASN A 593 21.89 34.25 -9.93
C ASN A 593 22.94 34.97 -9.06
N THR A 594 22.59 35.36 -7.84
CA THR A 594 23.53 35.86 -6.82
C THR A 594 23.27 35.18 -5.47
N GLY A 595 24.30 35.10 -4.63
CA GLY A 595 24.24 34.56 -3.27
C GLY A 595 24.33 33.04 -3.14
N ASN A 596 24.47 32.60 -1.89
CA ASN A 596 24.58 31.21 -1.48
C ASN A 596 24.01 31.03 -0.06
N ASP A 597 23.10 30.07 0.12
CA ASP A 597 22.41 29.88 1.41
C ASP A 597 23.35 29.38 2.51
N PHE A 598 24.38 28.60 2.15
CA PHE A 598 25.39 28.15 3.11
C PHE A 598 26.30 29.31 3.52
N ALA A 599 26.65 30.20 2.60
CA ALA A 599 27.37 31.45 2.93
C ALA A 599 26.55 32.36 3.86
N ALA A 600 25.25 32.51 3.60
CA ALA A 600 24.34 33.26 4.44
C ALA A 600 24.22 32.66 5.85
N PHE A 601 24.18 31.33 5.97
CA PHE A 601 24.25 30.63 7.25
C PHE A 601 25.57 30.87 8.00
N MET A 602 26.72 30.81 7.30
CA MET A 602 28.01 31.08 7.92
C MET A 602 28.09 32.49 8.51
N MET A 603 27.45 33.47 7.88
CA MET A 603 27.34 34.84 8.41
C MET A 603 26.18 35.05 9.39
N GLY A 604 25.38 34.02 9.65
CA GLY A 604 24.22 34.06 10.55
C GLY A 604 23.04 34.90 10.03
N ALA A 605 22.96 35.15 8.73
CA ALA A 605 21.95 36.03 8.12
C ALA A 605 20.61 35.32 7.91
N VAL A 606 19.85 35.15 9.00
CA VAL A 606 18.53 34.51 8.95
C VAL A 606 17.55 35.40 8.20
N THR A 607 16.88 34.86 7.17
CA THR A 607 15.84 35.57 6.41
C THR A 607 14.44 35.17 6.84
N SER A 608 14.28 33.99 7.44
CA SER A 608 13.07 33.63 8.17
C SER A 608 13.32 32.50 9.16
N ALA A 609 12.47 32.41 10.18
CA ALA A 609 12.47 31.30 11.11
C ALA A 609 11.04 30.91 11.51
N THR A 610 10.81 29.61 11.71
CA THR A 610 9.54 29.03 12.13
C THR A 610 9.75 28.19 13.38
N TYR A 611 8.94 28.43 14.41
CA TYR A 611 8.96 27.69 15.66
C TYR A 611 7.60 27.07 15.92
N THR A 612 7.57 25.78 16.18
CA THR A 612 6.31 25.08 16.44
C THR A 612 6.37 24.27 17.73
N LYS A 613 5.26 24.25 18.46
CA LYS A 613 5.10 23.46 19.69
C LYS A 613 3.79 22.71 19.66
N GLN A 614 3.87 21.39 19.84
CA GLN A 614 2.67 20.55 19.93
C GLN A 614 2.06 20.75 21.33
N LEU A 615 0.82 21.24 21.40
CA LEU A 615 0.15 21.53 22.68
C LEU A 615 -0.95 20.52 23.01
N ALA A 616 -1.44 19.79 22.01
CA ALA A 616 -2.41 18.72 22.20
C ALA A 616 -2.07 17.47 21.35
N ILE A 617 -2.56 16.31 21.77
CA ILE A 617 -2.33 15.04 21.04
C ILE A 617 -3.52 14.78 20.13
N PHE A 618 -3.26 14.54 18.85
CA PHE A 618 -4.33 14.24 17.90
C PHE A 618 -4.89 12.83 18.18
N MET A 619 -6.15 12.76 18.61
CA MET A 619 -6.80 11.53 19.05
C MET A 619 -8.20 11.33 18.44
N PRO A 620 -8.33 11.12 17.12
CA PRO A 620 -9.62 10.96 16.47
C PRO A 620 -10.25 9.60 16.79
N ARG A 621 -11.59 9.57 16.78
CA ARG A 621 -12.42 8.43 17.17
C ARG A 621 -13.55 8.29 16.16
N GLN A 622 -13.63 7.13 15.50
CA GLN A 622 -14.61 6.86 14.45
C GLN A 622 -15.38 5.56 14.72
N TRP A 623 -16.60 5.53 14.22
CA TRP A 623 -17.49 4.39 14.14
C TRP A 623 -17.89 4.17 12.70
N ASP A 624 -17.81 2.92 12.28
CA ASP A 624 -18.35 2.45 11.01
C ASP A 624 -19.43 1.42 11.34
N GLN A 625 -20.59 1.56 10.70
CA GLN A 625 -21.73 0.66 10.87
C GLN A 625 -22.26 0.27 9.51
N GLU A 626 -22.39 -1.02 9.27
CA GLU A 626 -22.81 -1.54 7.97
C GLU A 626 -23.85 -2.64 8.16
N PHE A 627 -24.93 -2.58 7.38
CA PHE A 627 -25.95 -3.63 7.32
C PHE A 627 -26.09 -4.11 5.91
N TYR A 628 -26.40 -5.38 5.69
CA TYR A 628 -26.66 -5.88 4.36
C TYR A 628 -27.76 -6.93 4.33
N PHE A 629 -28.34 -7.07 3.14
CA PHE A 629 -29.24 -8.14 2.77
C PHE A 629 -28.87 -8.62 1.36
N GLN A 630 -28.89 -9.93 1.14
CA GLN A 630 -28.56 -10.60 -0.11
C GLN A 630 -29.51 -11.77 -0.31
N ASP A 631 -30.01 -11.96 -1.52
CA ASP A 631 -30.76 -13.13 -1.96
C ASP A 631 -30.07 -13.73 -3.18
N ASP A 632 -29.62 -14.98 -3.03
CA ASP A 632 -29.19 -15.81 -4.14
C ASP A 632 -30.37 -16.69 -4.57
N TRP A 633 -31.07 -16.23 -5.59
CA TRP A 633 -32.34 -16.80 -6.06
C TRP A 633 -32.14 -17.68 -7.29
N LYS A 634 -32.41 -18.98 -7.13
CA LYS A 634 -32.43 -19.95 -8.22
C LYS A 634 -33.76 -19.86 -8.98
N LEU A 635 -33.85 -18.98 -9.97
CA LEU A 635 -35.07 -18.82 -10.76
C LEU A 635 -35.44 -20.14 -11.49
N ARG A 636 -34.45 -20.82 -12.08
CA ARG A 636 -34.57 -22.17 -12.69
C ARG A 636 -33.20 -22.90 -12.65
N PRO A 637 -33.10 -24.22 -12.91
CA PRO A 637 -31.88 -25.00 -12.69
C PRO A 637 -30.59 -24.48 -13.36
N GLY A 638 -30.70 -23.71 -14.46
CA GLY A 638 -29.56 -23.07 -15.12
C GLY A 638 -29.47 -21.56 -14.91
N LEU A 639 -30.34 -20.92 -14.14
CA LEU A 639 -30.40 -19.45 -14.03
C LEU A 639 -30.53 -19.01 -12.57
N THR A 640 -29.49 -18.33 -12.10
CA THR A 640 -29.40 -17.78 -10.74
C THR A 640 -29.30 -16.25 -10.80
N LEU A 641 -30.07 -15.59 -9.94
CA LEU A 641 -29.99 -14.16 -9.71
C LEU A 641 -29.33 -13.91 -8.35
N ASN A 642 -28.34 -13.01 -8.31
CA ASN A 642 -27.71 -12.56 -7.06
C ASN A 642 -28.15 -11.12 -6.79
N LEU A 643 -29.08 -10.92 -5.87
CA LEU A 643 -29.66 -9.61 -5.57
C LEU A 643 -29.20 -9.18 -4.19
N GLY A 644 -28.69 -7.96 -4.03
CA GLY A 644 -28.23 -7.51 -2.73
C GLY A 644 -28.28 -6.01 -2.54
N VAL A 645 -28.34 -5.60 -1.29
CA VAL A 645 -28.20 -4.21 -0.86
C VAL A 645 -27.38 -4.16 0.41
N ARG A 646 -26.44 -3.24 0.46
CA ARG A 646 -25.70 -2.89 1.69
C ARG A 646 -25.97 -1.43 2.03
N TRP A 647 -26.11 -1.13 3.31
CA TRP A 647 -26.16 0.22 3.83
C TRP A 647 -24.92 0.44 4.69
N THR A 648 -24.27 1.59 4.51
CA THR A 648 -23.06 1.92 5.28
C THR A 648 -23.15 3.30 5.91
N TYR A 649 -22.58 3.42 7.09
CA TYR A 649 -22.44 4.68 7.79
C TYR A 649 -21.03 4.81 8.34
N PHE A 650 -20.26 5.71 7.72
CA PHE A 650 -18.99 6.18 8.24
C PHE A 650 -19.25 7.43 9.07
N SER A 651 -19.02 7.36 10.38
CA SER A 651 -19.16 8.55 11.23
C SER A 651 -18.07 9.58 10.93
N PRO A 652 -18.40 10.88 10.89
CA PRO A 652 -17.37 11.91 11.01
C PRO A 652 -16.60 11.71 12.32
N TYR A 653 -15.28 11.83 12.27
CA TYR A 653 -14.48 11.67 13.49
C TYR A 653 -14.80 12.78 14.50
N THR A 654 -14.63 12.44 15.77
CA THR A 654 -14.49 13.40 16.88
C THR A 654 -13.16 13.13 17.55
N THR A 655 -12.50 14.14 18.11
CA THR A 655 -11.32 13.90 18.92
C THR A 655 -11.71 13.59 20.37
N ARG A 656 -10.90 12.79 21.08
CA ARG A 656 -11.19 12.37 22.46
C ARG A 656 -11.54 13.53 23.41
N TRP A 657 -10.94 14.69 23.19
CA TRP A 657 -11.12 15.89 24.03
C TRP A 657 -11.86 17.04 23.32
N ASN A 658 -12.53 16.77 22.18
CA ASN A 658 -13.18 17.79 21.36
C ASN A 658 -12.26 18.95 20.92
N GLN A 659 -10.95 18.69 20.87
CA GLN A 659 -9.95 19.60 20.32
C GLN A 659 -9.89 19.36 18.82
N GLN A 660 -10.43 20.29 18.06
CA GLN A 660 -10.49 20.20 16.60
C GLN A 660 -10.72 21.58 16.00
N SER A 661 -10.25 21.77 14.78
CA SER A 661 -10.32 23.03 14.05
C SER A 661 -10.90 22.84 12.65
N GLN A 662 -11.36 23.93 12.07
CA GLN A 662 -11.96 23.95 10.74
C GLN A 662 -11.90 25.35 10.16
N PHE A 663 -11.51 25.48 8.91
CA PHE A 663 -11.64 26.74 8.19
C PHE A 663 -13.11 27.04 7.87
N ASP A 664 -13.53 28.26 8.15
CA ASP A 664 -14.83 28.81 7.78
C ASP A 664 -14.60 30.04 6.88
N PRO A 665 -15.06 30.01 5.61
CA PRO A 665 -14.87 31.12 4.66
C PRO A 665 -15.62 32.40 5.04
N ASP A 666 -16.67 32.30 5.85
CA ASP A 666 -17.57 33.41 6.20
C ASP A 666 -17.27 34.02 7.57
N ALA A 667 -16.60 33.27 8.44
CA ALA A 667 -16.16 33.76 9.75
C ALA A 667 -15.09 34.86 9.62
N ILE A 668 -15.11 35.81 10.55
CA ILE A 668 -14.09 36.86 10.65
C ILE A 668 -12.89 36.32 11.43
N ASP A 669 -11.72 36.35 10.79
CA ASP A 669 -10.47 35.92 11.39
C ASP A 669 -10.03 36.92 12.46
N PRO A 670 -9.88 36.49 13.73
CA PRO A 670 -9.48 37.39 14.80
C PRO A 670 -8.05 37.93 14.64
N VAL A 671 -7.20 37.26 13.84
CA VAL A 671 -5.81 37.68 13.61
C VAL A 671 -5.73 38.80 12.57
N SER A 672 -6.51 38.73 11.48
CA SER A 672 -6.43 39.69 10.36
C SER A 672 -7.64 40.62 10.19
N GLY A 673 -8.76 40.35 10.87
CA GLY A 673 -10.03 41.06 10.70
C GLY A 673 -10.74 40.81 9.37
N ARG A 674 -10.25 39.86 8.55
CA ARG A 674 -10.80 39.52 7.22
C ARG A 674 -11.69 38.28 7.28
N LYS A 675 -12.56 38.12 6.28
CA LYS A 675 -13.35 36.88 6.10
C LYS A 675 -12.47 35.70 5.76
N GLY A 676 -12.81 34.52 6.29
CA GLY A 676 -12.02 33.30 6.20
C GLY A 676 -11.20 33.14 7.48
N ALA A 677 -11.65 32.30 8.41
CA ALA A 677 -11.03 32.10 9.73
C ALA A 677 -10.83 30.61 10.04
N ILE A 678 -9.88 30.30 10.92
CA ILE A 678 -9.83 29.00 11.59
C ILE A 678 -10.80 29.09 12.78
N THR A 679 -11.72 28.12 12.87
CA THR A 679 -12.72 28.00 13.92
C THR A 679 -12.52 26.71 14.69
N HIS A 680 -13.07 26.62 15.91
CA HIS A 680 -12.90 25.48 16.82
C HIS A 680 -14.25 24.86 17.21
N PRO A 681 -14.96 24.22 16.26
CA PRO A 681 -16.28 23.65 16.53
C PRO A 681 -16.17 22.47 17.50
N LYS A 682 -17.17 22.31 18.38
CA LYS A 682 -17.30 21.12 19.26
C LYS A 682 -18.19 20.06 18.59
N GLY A 683 -17.93 18.77 18.85
CA GLY A 683 -18.73 17.66 18.32
C GLY A 683 -18.21 17.14 16.97
N THR A 684 -19.10 16.67 16.08
CA THR A 684 -18.71 16.10 14.78
C THR A 684 -18.39 17.17 13.74
N ILE A 685 -17.25 17.08 13.05
CA ILE A 685 -16.93 17.94 11.90
C ILE A 685 -17.54 17.35 10.63
N GLY A 686 -18.59 17.99 10.12
CA GLY A 686 -19.33 17.58 8.93
C GLY A 686 -20.70 16.96 9.27
N LYS A 687 -21.59 16.90 8.27
CA LYS A 687 -22.91 16.29 8.43
C LYS A 687 -22.82 14.77 8.46
N LYS A 688 -23.78 14.13 9.15
CA LYS A 688 -23.97 12.68 9.04
C LYS A 688 -24.49 12.35 7.64
N ASP A 689 -23.84 11.41 6.97
CA ASP A 689 -24.30 10.90 5.68
C ASP A 689 -24.89 9.49 5.85
N LEU A 690 -26.22 9.38 5.78
CA LEU A 690 -26.97 8.14 6.02
C LEU A 690 -27.58 7.57 4.74
N ASN A 691 -27.35 8.18 3.57
CA ASN A 691 -28.02 7.79 2.32
C ASN A 691 -27.20 6.78 1.48
N ASN A 692 -26.29 6.04 2.11
CA ASN A 692 -25.30 5.20 1.43
C ASN A 692 -25.80 3.77 1.15
N PHE A 693 -26.84 3.66 0.32
CA PHE A 693 -27.30 2.36 -0.16
C PHE A 693 -26.45 1.87 -1.35
N GLN A 694 -26.09 0.61 -1.30
CA GLN A 694 -25.16 -0.07 -2.20
C GLN A 694 -25.84 -1.27 -2.86
N PRO A 695 -26.68 -1.05 -3.89
CA PRO A 695 -27.33 -2.14 -4.60
C PRO A 695 -26.32 -2.99 -5.38
N ARG A 696 -26.60 -4.28 -5.49
CA ARG A 696 -25.82 -5.29 -6.20
C ARG A 696 -26.76 -6.21 -6.96
N LEU A 697 -26.46 -6.43 -8.23
CA LEU A 697 -27.27 -7.23 -9.15
C LEU A 697 -26.33 -8.18 -9.90
N GLY A 698 -26.73 -9.44 -9.96
CA GLY A 698 -25.98 -10.51 -10.61
C GLY A 698 -26.88 -11.47 -11.35
N LEU A 699 -26.39 -11.96 -12.49
CA LEU A 699 -27.00 -12.99 -13.32
C LEU A 699 -25.95 -14.05 -13.66
N ALA A 700 -26.19 -15.30 -13.28
CA ALA A 700 -25.44 -16.47 -13.74
C ALA A 700 -26.37 -17.39 -14.53
N TRP A 701 -26.03 -17.66 -15.80
CA TRP A 701 -26.86 -18.45 -16.71
C TRP A 701 -26.06 -19.56 -17.42
N THR A 702 -26.33 -20.80 -17.03
CA THR A 702 -25.89 -22.01 -17.70
C THR A 702 -26.89 -22.39 -18.79
N PHE A 703 -26.61 -21.97 -20.02
CA PHE A 703 -27.45 -22.28 -21.19
C PHE A 703 -26.99 -23.55 -21.93
N HIS A 704 -25.79 -24.04 -21.63
CA HIS A 704 -25.25 -25.31 -22.12
C HIS A 704 -24.36 -25.93 -21.03
N PRO A 705 -24.24 -27.27 -20.90
CA PRO A 705 -23.45 -27.90 -19.81
C PRO A 705 -21.98 -27.49 -19.71
N LYS A 706 -21.43 -26.93 -20.79
CA LYS A 706 -20.04 -26.45 -20.88
C LYS A 706 -19.91 -24.92 -20.90
N TRP A 707 -21.02 -24.18 -20.95
CA TRP A 707 -21.03 -22.73 -21.09
C TRP A 707 -21.85 -22.05 -20.00
N VAL A 708 -21.26 -21.02 -19.41
CA VAL A 708 -21.95 -20.14 -18.47
C VAL A 708 -21.76 -18.70 -18.90
N TYR A 709 -22.85 -17.95 -19.00
CA TYR A 709 -22.84 -16.50 -19.09
C TYR A 709 -22.98 -15.89 -17.70
N ARG A 710 -22.16 -14.89 -17.38
CA ARG A 710 -22.23 -14.16 -16.11
C ARG A 710 -22.23 -12.66 -16.36
N ALA A 711 -23.08 -11.94 -15.64
CA ALA A 711 -23.10 -10.49 -15.64
C ALA A 711 -23.35 -9.94 -14.23
N SER A 712 -22.76 -8.79 -13.91
CA SER A 712 -22.93 -8.15 -12.61
C SER A 712 -22.86 -6.64 -12.69
N PHE A 713 -23.53 -5.98 -11.76
CA PHE A 713 -23.45 -4.56 -11.45
C PHE A 713 -23.45 -4.39 -9.92
N GLY A 714 -22.65 -3.47 -9.40
CA GLY A 714 -22.65 -3.16 -7.98
C GLY A 714 -22.21 -1.73 -7.70
N MET A 715 -22.75 -1.15 -6.64
CA MET A 715 -22.27 0.10 -6.04
C MET A 715 -21.60 -0.22 -4.70
N MET A 716 -20.51 0.45 -4.37
CA MET A 716 -19.75 0.25 -3.13
C MET A 716 -19.23 1.58 -2.61
N THR A 717 -19.47 1.92 -1.33
CA THR A 717 -18.83 3.10 -0.75
C THR A 717 -17.35 2.87 -0.53
N VAL A 718 -16.57 3.92 -0.72
CA VAL A 718 -15.15 3.96 -0.37
C VAL A 718 -15.03 4.24 1.13
N ASP A 719 -14.16 3.51 1.81
CA ASP A 719 -13.91 3.72 3.23
C ASP A 719 -13.38 5.13 3.48
N ASN A 720 -13.94 5.82 4.47
CA ASN A 720 -13.49 7.16 4.83
C ASN A 720 -12.19 7.08 5.63
N THR A 721 -11.05 7.09 4.94
CA THR A 721 -9.73 7.08 5.58
C THR A 721 -9.44 8.40 6.30
N GLY A 722 -8.76 8.30 7.44
CA GLY A 722 -8.41 9.41 8.31
C GLY A 722 -7.33 10.29 7.72
N VAL A 723 -7.68 11.19 6.80
CA VAL A 723 -6.78 12.28 6.40
C VAL A 723 -6.59 13.18 7.63
N GLN A 724 -5.36 13.26 8.13
CA GLN A 724 -5.01 14.17 9.22
C GLN A 724 -5.28 15.61 8.77
N GLY A 725 -6.13 16.30 9.51
CA GLY A 725 -6.59 17.64 9.20
C GLY A 725 -7.61 18.09 10.25
N GLY A 726 -7.77 19.39 10.45
CA GLY A 726 -8.66 19.93 11.48
C GLY A 726 -8.09 19.86 12.90
N PHE A 727 -6.78 20.10 13.02
CA PHE A 727 -6.08 20.28 14.30
C PHE A 727 -5.14 21.51 14.26
N ASP A 728 -5.40 22.40 13.31
CA ASP A 728 -4.76 23.72 13.20
C ASP A 728 -5.00 24.51 14.51
N GLU A 729 -4.05 25.35 14.90
CA GLU A 729 -4.03 26.12 16.16
C GLU A 729 -3.93 25.29 17.47
N TYR A 730 -4.08 23.96 17.46
CA TYR A 730 -3.72 23.08 18.59
C TYR A 730 -2.24 22.67 18.61
N ALA A 731 -1.48 23.17 17.63
CA ALA A 731 -0.04 23.30 17.66
C ALA A 731 0.29 24.79 17.51
N GLY A 732 1.06 25.33 18.47
CA GLY A 732 1.51 26.72 18.39
C GLY A 732 2.46 26.88 17.22
N ASN A 733 2.25 27.92 16.41
CA ASN A 733 3.11 28.26 15.28
C ASN A 733 3.50 29.74 15.36
N PHE A 734 4.81 29.99 15.45
CA PHE A 734 5.40 31.32 15.54
C PHE A 734 6.37 31.51 14.38
N ASN A 735 6.09 32.48 13.51
CA ASN A 735 6.92 32.77 12.34
C ASN A 735 7.53 34.16 12.41
N ILE A 736 8.82 34.21 12.12
CA ILE A 736 9.58 35.43 11.90
C ILE A 736 9.97 35.44 10.43
N LEU A 737 9.51 36.45 9.69
CA LEU A 737 9.68 36.56 8.25
C LEU A 737 10.08 38.00 7.92
N GLN A 738 10.82 38.19 6.82
CA GLN A 738 11.11 39.51 6.28
C GLN A 738 9.80 40.25 5.91
N PRO A 739 9.73 41.57 6.15
CA PRO A 739 8.69 42.41 5.58
C PRO A 739 8.72 42.35 4.04
N VAL A 740 7.55 42.41 3.40
CA VAL A 740 7.45 42.40 1.94
C VAL A 740 8.19 43.60 1.36
N GLY A 741 9.12 43.34 0.42
CA GLY A 741 9.91 44.38 -0.24
C GLY A 741 11.14 44.86 0.54
N ASP A 742 11.36 44.37 1.77
CA ASP A 742 12.55 44.65 2.56
C ASP A 742 13.47 43.42 2.61
N PRO A 743 14.65 43.45 1.97
CA PRO A 743 15.54 42.31 1.89
C PRO A 743 16.43 42.12 3.13
N ARG A 744 16.36 43.00 4.14
CA ARG A 744 17.20 42.91 5.35
C ARG A 744 16.91 41.65 6.15
N ASN A 745 17.94 40.96 6.62
CA ASN A 745 17.82 39.78 7.48
C ASN A 745 17.03 40.08 8.76
N VAL A 746 16.22 39.12 9.23
CA VAL A 746 15.30 39.31 10.35
C VAL A 746 16.02 39.39 11.70
N PHE A 747 17.06 38.58 11.87
CA PHE A 747 17.97 38.62 13.00
C PHE A 747 19.27 37.92 12.61
N GLN A 748 20.31 38.13 13.41
CA GLN A 748 21.54 37.36 13.33
C GLN A 748 21.42 36.10 14.18
N LEU A 749 21.84 34.95 13.66
CA LEU A 749 21.67 33.64 14.31
C LEU A 749 22.18 33.59 15.76
N SER A 750 23.33 34.18 16.04
CA SER A 750 23.89 34.28 17.40
C SER A 750 23.09 35.12 18.38
N ASN A 751 22.25 36.04 17.92
CA ASN A 751 21.34 36.80 18.78
C ASN A 751 20.05 36.00 19.09
N GLY A 752 19.72 35.02 18.23
CA GLY A 752 18.47 34.28 18.27
C GLY A 752 17.24 35.15 17.98
N PRO A 753 16.03 34.55 17.98
CA PRO A 753 14.77 35.25 17.74
C PRO A 753 14.26 36.10 18.91
N GLY A 754 14.92 36.06 20.08
CA GLY A 754 14.32 36.49 21.35
C GLY A 754 13.41 35.42 21.97
N ALA A 755 12.65 35.75 23.02
CA ALA A 755 11.81 34.79 23.73
C ALA A 755 10.55 34.42 22.92
N ILE A 756 10.42 33.14 22.53
CA ILE A 756 9.22 32.62 21.87
C ILE A 756 8.10 32.40 22.89
N LYS A 757 6.98 33.11 22.73
CA LYS A 757 5.80 32.99 23.58
C LYS A 757 4.58 32.65 22.72
N TYR A 758 3.89 31.57 23.10
CA TYR A 758 2.62 31.19 22.49
C TYR A 758 1.47 31.72 23.36
N ALA A 759 0.56 32.50 22.75
CA ALA A 759 -0.66 32.93 23.42
C ALA A 759 -1.67 31.77 23.40
N VAL A 760 -1.77 31.05 24.52
CA VAL A 760 -2.68 29.90 24.65
C VAL A 760 -4.03 30.38 25.15
N ASN A 761 -5.07 30.18 24.35
CA ASN A 761 -6.46 30.48 24.69
C ASN A 761 -7.02 29.45 25.69
N ALA A 762 -8.17 29.77 26.31
CA ALA A 762 -8.82 28.90 27.29
C ALA A 762 -9.26 27.52 26.73
N ASP A 763 -9.49 27.41 25.43
CA ASP A 763 -9.78 26.16 24.73
C ASP A 763 -8.52 25.36 24.34
N GLY A 764 -7.33 25.88 24.67
CA GLY A 764 -6.03 25.26 24.37
C GLY A 764 -5.49 25.58 22.98
N THR A 765 -6.15 26.46 22.22
CA THR A 765 -5.71 26.90 20.89
C THR A 765 -4.68 28.02 20.98
N VAL A 766 -3.87 28.16 19.94
CA VAL A 766 -2.86 29.22 19.78
C VAL A 766 -3.07 29.90 18.44
N PRO A 767 -3.54 31.15 18.44
CA PRO A 767 -3.66 31.93 17.21
C PRO A 767 -2.31 32.08 16.51
N TYR A 768 -2.36 32.16 15.18
CA TYR A 768 -1.17 32.40 14.37
C TYR A 768 -0.43 33.66 14.82
N THR A 769 0.88 33.55 15.06
CA THR A 769 1.75 34.68 15.43
C THR A 769 2.83 34.86 14.37
N GLY A 770 2.74 35.94 13.58
CA GLY A 770 3.71 36.27 12.54
C GLY A 770 3.23 37.43 11.65
N ALA A 771 4.18 38.13 11.01
CA ALA A 771 3.88 39.32 10.19
C ALA A 771 3.49 39.01 8.73
N ASN A 772 3.73 37.78 8.25
CA ASN A 772 3.45 37.38 6.87
C ASN A 772 2.67 36.07 6.83
N PHE A 773 1.47 36.13 6.26
CA PHE A 773 0.51 35.05 6.24
C PHE A 773 0.82 33.88 5.28
N SER A 774 1.85 33.98 4.44
CA SER A 774 2.20 32.94 3.46
C SER A 774 2.53 31.57 4.07
N SER A 775 2.90 31.53 5.35
CA SER A 775 3.15 30.31 6.13
C SER A 775 1.94 29.82 6.92
N ARG A 776 0.89 30.66 7.06
CA ARG A 776 -0.33 30.29 7.76
C ARG A 776 -1.14 29.36 6.86
N THR A 777 -1.38 28.15 7.35
CA THR A 777 -2.16 27.12 6.66
C THR A 777 -3.45 26.86 7.41
N ALA A 778 -4.53 26.59 6.67
CA ALA A 778 -5.80 26.16 7.25
C ALA A 778 -6.31 24.91 6.53
N THR A 779 -6.98 24.04 7.28
CA THR A 779 -7.71 22.89 6.75
C THR A 779 -9.20 23.19 6.68
N TRP A 780 -9.83 22.92 5.53
CA TRP A 780 -11.27 22.99 5.35
C TRP A 780 -11.82 21.63 4.95
N ARG A 781 -12.66 21.03 5.78
CA ARG A 781 -13.47 19.86 5.42
C ARG A 781 -14.83 20.32 4.93
N ASP A 782 -15.25 19.94 3.74
CA ASP A 782 -16.57 20.33 3.24
C ASP A 782 -17.68 19.88 4.22
N PRO A 783 -18.50 20.79 4.78
CA PRO A 783 -19.59 20.41 5.67
C PRO A 783 -20.64 19.49 5.01
N ASN A 784 -20.72 19.51 3.68
CA ASN A 784 -21.60 18.69 2.86
C ASN A 784 -20.86 17.50 2.20
N LEU A 785 -19.65 17.18 2.69
CA LEU A 785 -18.92 15.98 2.26
C LEU A 785 -19.81 14.74 2.37
N ARG A 786 -19.90 13.99 1.28
CA ARG A 786 -20.62 12.72 1.19
C ARG A 786 -19.63 11.57 1.12
N ASN A 787 -20.11 10.37 1.42
CA ASN A 787 -19.29 9.19 1.21
C ASN A 787 -19.13 8.95 -0.30
N ALA A 788 -17.86 8.84 -0.72
CA ALA A 788 -17.56 8.52 -2.10
C ALA A 788 -17.98 7.07 -2.40
N TYR A 789 -18.26 6.77 -3.67
CA TYR A 789 -18.58 5.40 -4.07
C TYR A 789 -18.00 5.03 -5.43
N VAL A 790 -17.84 3.74 -5.64
CA VAL A 790 -17.43 3.13 -6.90
C VAL A 790 -18.58 2.30 -7.42
N MET A 791 -18.92 2.50 -8.69
CA MET A 791 -19.77 1.60 -9.46
C MET A 791 -18.88 0.62 -10.21
N ASN A 792 -19.19 -0.67 -10.17
CA ASN A 792 -18.50 -1.68 -10.97
C ASN A 792 -19.52 -2.54 -11.72
N TRP A 793 -19.10 -3.02 -12.89
CA TRP A 793 -19.92 -3.92 -13.69
C TRP A 793 -19.04 -4.85 -14.51
N SER A 794 -19.59 -6.02 -14.82
CA SER A 794 -18.91 -6.99 -15.67
C SER A 794 -19.88 -7.86 -16.43
N ALA A 795 -19.43 -8.40 -17.57
CA ALA A 795 -20.15 -9.40 -18.34
C ALA A 795 -19.15 -10.32 -19.04
N GLY A 796 -19.46 -11.62 -19.14
CA GLY A 796 -18.54 -12.57 -19.73
C GLY A 796 -19.05 -14.00 -19.83
N PHE A 797 -18.24 -14.84 -20.47
CA PHE A 797 -18.49 -16.26 -20.68
C PHE A 797 -17.40 -17.11 -20.05
N GLN A 798 -17.82 -18.23 -19.46
CA GLN A 798 -16.94 -19.33 -19.10
C GLN A 798 -17.21 -20.52 -20.01
N TYR A 799 -16.14 -21.14 -20.50
CA TYR A 799 -16.19 -22.34 -21.31
C TYR A 799 -15.27 -23.41 -20.74
N GLN A 800 -15.83 -24.58 -20.45
CA GLN A 800 -15.10 -25.74 -19.94
C GLN A 800 -15.01 -26.83 -21.04
N PRO A 801 -13.97 -26.82 -21.90
CA PRO A 801 -13.85 -27.81 -22.98
C PRO A 801 -13.66 -29.24 -22.46
N SER A 802 -12.92 -29.39 -21.35
CA SER A 802 -12.72 -30.66 -20.64
C SER A 802 -12.70 -30.45 -19.12
N ASN A 803 -12.71 -31.55 -18.34
CA ASN A 803 -12.73 -31.50 -16.88
C ASN A 803 -11.50 -30.81 -16.25
N THR A 804 -10.42 -30.60 -17.02
CA THR A 804 -9.16 -30.00 -16.54
C THR A 804 -8.90 -28.59 -17.07
N TRP A 805 -9.68 -28.08 -18.02
CA TRP A 805 -9.43 -26.81 -18.70
C TRP A 805 -10.60 -25.85 -18.55
N LEU A 806 -10.32 -24.59 -18.26
CA LEU A 806 -11.31 -23.50 -18.20
C LEU A 806 -10.81 -22.30 -19.00
N VAL A 807 -11.65 -21.81 -19.91
CA VAL A 807 -11.48 -20.53 -20.60
C VAL A 807 -12.46 -19.54 -19.99
N ASN A 808 -12.00 -18.36 -19.58
CA ASN A 808 -12.84 -17.29 -19.08
C ASN A 808 -12.58 -16.02 -19.90
N MET A 809 -13.63 -15.45 -20.47
CA MET A 809 -13.61 -14.22 -21.25
C MET A 809 -14.54 -13.22 -20.59
N GLN A 810 -14.04 -12.05 -20.20
CA GLN A 810 -14.81 -11.12 -19.39
C GLN A 810 -14.47 -9.67 -19.68
N TYR A 811 -15.50 -8.87 -19.92
CA TYR A 811 -15.45 -7.42 -19.84
C TYR A 811 -15.71 -6.99 -18.39
N GLN A 812 -14.87 -6.11 -17.86
CA GLN A 812 -15.01 -5.53 -16.52
C GLN A 812 -14.77 -4.02 -16.60
N ALA A 813 -15.48 -3.26 -15.78
CA ALA A 813 -15.31 -1.81 -15.71
C ALA A 813 -15.66 -1.28 -14.32
N SER A 814 -15.13 -0.10 -14.01
CA SER A 814 -15.40 0.63 -12.77
C SER A 814 -15.49 2.14 -13.02
N ALA A 815 -16.24 2.84 -12.18
CA ALA A 815 -16.33 4.29 -12.17
C ALA A 815 -16.43 4.80 -10.73
N GLY A 816 -15.42 5.53 -10.27
CA GLY A 816 -15.43 6.24 -9.00
C GLY A 816 -16.15 7.57 -9.13
N VAL A 817 -17.09 7.83 -8.22
CA VAL A 817 -17.93 9.02 -8.22
C VAL A 817 -17.75 9.77 -6.90
N GLY A 818 -17.36 11.04 -7.02
CA GLY A 818 -17.19 11.91 -5.86
C GLY A 818 -16.10 11.41 -4.91
N LEU A 819 -15.03 10.82 -5.44
CA LEU A 819 -13.87 10.41 -4.65
C LEU A 819 -13.31 11.63 -3.91
N GLN A 820 -12.95 11.41 -2.64
CA GLN A 820 -12.48 12.47 -1.76
C GLN A 820 -11.08 12.93 -2.20
N ARG A 821 -10.86 14.24 -2.27
CA ARG A 821 -9.54 14.81 -2.56
C ARG A 821 -9.32 16.12 -1.83
N ASN A 822 -8.08 16.39 -1.47
CA ASN A 822 -7.63 17.67 -0.94
C ASN A 822 -6.93 18.51 -2.03
N TRP A 823 -7.13 19.82 -1.99
CA TRP A 823 -6.34 20.76 -2.78
C TRP A 823 -6.23 22.11 -2.09
N ASN A 824 -5.23 22.90 -2.46
CA ASN A 824 -5.17 24.28 -2.06
C ASN A 824 -6.20 25.09 -2.88
N ILE A 825 -7.22 25.64 -2.21
CA ILE A 825 -8.19 26.55 -2.84
C ILE A 825 -7.73 28.00 -2.82
N ASN A 826 -6.71 28.32 -2.02
CA ASN A 826 -6.19 29.66 -1.94
C ASN A 826 -5.18 29.87 -3.06
N GLY A 827 -5.64 30.42 -4.18
CA GLY A 827 -4.81 30.73 -5.34
C GLY A 827 -5.22 32.06 -5.97
N ILE A 828 -4.41 32.54 -6.91
CA ILE A 828 -4.74 33.71 -7.72
C ILE A 828 -5.98 33.39 -8.58
N PRO A 829 -7.03 34.23 -8.57
CA PRO A 829 -8.22 34.02 -9.41
C PRO A 829 -7.87 33.84 -10.89
N LEU A 830 -8.57 32.91 -11.57
CA LEU A 830 -8.37 32.66 -13.01
C LEU A 830 -8.63 33.89 -13.88
N SER A 831 -9.55 34.77 -13.46
CA SER A 831 -9.82 36.05 -14.10
C SER A 831 -8.62 36.99 -14.11
N ILE A 832 -7.66 36.83 -13.19
CA ILE A 832 -6.39 37.56 -13.16
C ILE A 832 -5.31 36.73 -13.87
N ALA A 833 -5.15 35.47 -13.45
CA ALA A 833 -4.07 34.60 -13.93
C ALA A 833 -4.11 34.37 -15.45
N LEU A 834 -5.30 34.38 -16.07
CA LEU A 834 -5.52 34.19 -17.51
C LEU A 834 -6.31 35.34 -18.18
N GLY A 835 -6.54 36.47 -17.49
CA GLY A 835 -7.42 37.56 -17.94
C GLY A 835 -6.91 38.44 -19.09
N GLY A 836 -5.68 38.24 -19.55
CA GLY A 836 -5.09 38.96 -20.68
C GLY A 836 -4.45 40.32 -20.34
N ASP A 837 -4.77 40.93 -19.19
CA ASP A 837 -4.13 42.15 -18.70
C ASP A 837 -2.70 41.88 -18.20
N ARG A 838 -1.71 42.22 -19.03
CA ARG A 838 -0.29 41.94 -18.75
C ARG A 838 0.28 42.81 -17.64
N ALA A 839 -0.15 44.06 -17.53
CA ALA A 839 0.34 44.97 -16.51
C ALA A 839 -0.12 44.54 -15.11
N LEU A 840 -1.40 44.14 -15.00
CA LEU A 840 -1.92 43.56 -13.77
C LEU A 840 -1.19 42.26 -13.42
N GLN A 841 -1.01 41.36 -14.40
CA GLN A 841 -0.33 40.09 -14.18
C GLN A 841 1.13 40.26 -13.72
N ASP A 842 1.88 41.21 -14.29
CA ASP A 842 3.24 41.54 -13.85
C ASP A 842 3.27 42.09 -12.42
N THR A 843 2.30 42.93 -12.06
CA THR A 843 2.16 43.46 -10.69
C THR A 843 1.86 42.34 -9.70
N VAL A 844 0.92 41.45 -10.04
CA VAL A 844 0.52 40.31 -9.22
C VAL A 844 1.69 39.33 -9.06
N PHE A 845 2.49 39.12 -10.11
CA PHE A 845 3.66 38.23 -10.05
C PHE A 845 4.66 38.64 -8.97
N GLN A 846 4.82 39.95 -8.72
CA GLN A 846 5.72 40.49 -7.68
C GLN A 846 5.13 40.39 -6.26
N ALA A 847 3.80 40.29 -6.11
CA ALA A 847 3.12 40.38 -4.82
C ALA A 847 1.94 39.40 -4.70
N GLN A 848 2.14 38.14 -5.10
CA GLN A 848 1.06 37.14 -5.26
C GLN A 848 0.16 37.02 -4.02
N GLN A 849 0.74 37.04 -2.81
CA GLN A 849 0.01 36.90 -1.56
C GLN A 849 -1.15 37.90 -1.40
N ASN A 850 -0.99 39.14 -1.88
CA ASN A 850 -2.00 40.19 -1.75
C ASN A 850 -3.23 39.95 -2.65
N TYR A 851 -3.10 39.10 -3.66
CA TYR A 851 -4.12 38.82 -4.67
C TYR A 851 -4.70 37.40 -4.55
N MET A 852 -4.34 36.67 -3.49
CA MET A 852 -4.96 35.40 -3.14
C MET A 852 -6.41 35.61 -2.70
N ILE A 853 -7.25 34.57 -2.81
CA ILE A 853 -8.66 34.63 -2.36
C ILE A 853 -8.74 34.93 -0.85
N TYR A 854 -7.85 34.33 -0.07
CA TYR A 854 -7.66 34.57 1.36
C TYR A 854 -6.21 35.04 1.60
N PRO A 855 -5.91 36.35 1.46
CA PRO A 855 -4.54 36.87 1.61
C PRO A 855 -3.95 36.70 3.01
N GLN A 856 -4.78 36.37 4.01
CA GLN A 856 -4.38 36.05 5.37
C GLN A 856 -4.01 34.57 5.58
N PHE A 857 -3.93 33.78 4.51
CA PHE A 857 -3.40 32.41 4.50
C PHE A 857 -2.45 32.23 3.32
N GLY A 858 -1.44 31.38 3.45
CA GLY A 858 -0.67 30.92 2.30
C GLY A 858 -1.39 29.78 1.59
N THR A 859 -1.93 28.86 2.38
CA THR A 859 -2.64 27.67 1.88
C THR A 859 -3.95 27.47 2.64
N VAL A 860 -5.02 27.18 1.91
CA VAL A 860 -6.28 26.68 2.49
C VAL A 860 -6.59 25.36 1.80
N ASN A 861 -6.42 24.26 2.53
CA ASN A 861 -6.59 22.91 1.99
C ASN A 861 -8.05 22.46 2.14
N LEU A 862 -8.81 22.46 1.05
CA LEU A 862 -10.19 21.97 1.02
C LEU A 862 -10.24 20.48 0.68
N LEU A 863 -10.83 19.68 1.57
CA LEU A 863 -11.21 18.29 1.37
C LEU A 863 -12.69 18.20 0.96
N SER A 864 -12.97 17.76 -0.27
CA SER A 864 -14.34 17.47 -0.75
C SER A 864 -14.35 16.36 -1.82
N ASN A 865 -15.54 16.03 -2.33
CA ASN A 865 -15.84 15.01 -3.34
C ASN A 865 -15.55 15.52 -4.77
N PHE A 866 -14.28 15.77 -5.11
CA PHE A 866 -13.91 16.37 -6.41
C PHE A 866 -13.42 15.38 -7.47
N ASN A 867 -12.99 14.19 -7.05
CA ASN A 867 -12.30 13.25 -7.93
C ASN A 867 -13.28 12.25 -8.56
N HIS A 868 -13.06 11.95 -9.83
CA HIS A 868 -13.78 10.94 -10.60
C HIS A 868 -12.80 10.15 -11.45
N ASN A 869 -12.91 8.82 -11.40
CA ASN A 869 -12.14 7.92 -12.25
C ASN A 869 -13.06 6.97 -13.02
N THR A 870 -12.55 6.45 -14.12
CA THR A 870 -13.23 5.44 -14.96
C THR A 870 -12.20 4.47 -15.49
N TRP A 871 -12.50 3.18 -15.41
CA TRP A 871 -11.64 2.11 -15.90
C TRP A 871 -12.45 1.08 -16.67
N HIS A 872 -11.91 0.62 -17.79
CA HIS A 872 -12.52 -0.42 -18.63
C HIS A 872 -11.50 -1.46 -19.00
N SER A 873 -11.91 -2.72 -19.10
CA SER A 873 -11.02 -3.80 -19.48
C SER A 873 -11.71 -4.99 -20.14
N GLY A 874 -11.03 -5.58 -21.12
CA GLY A 874 -11.29 -6.92 -21.62
C GLY A 874 -10.23 -7.89 -21.08
N ASN A 875 -10.68 -9.01 -20.52
CA ASN A 875 -9.86 -10.04 -19.89
C ASN A 875 -10.11 -11.39 -20.55
N VAL A 876 -9.03 -12.09 -20.88
CA VAL A 876 -9.08 -13.50 -21.30
C VAL A 876 -8.12 -14.28 -20.43
N SER A 877 -8.59 -15.35 -19.80
CA SER A 877 -7.75 -16.25 -19.00
C SER A 877 -8.00 -17.71 -19.33
N LEU A 878 -6.93 -18.50 -19.21
CA LEU A 878 -6.91 -19.93 -19.47
C LEU A 878 -6.28 -20.64 -18.28
N GLU A 879 -7.05 -21.50 -17.62
CA GLU A 879 -6.62 -22.31 -16.48
C GLU A 879 -6.60 -23.80 -16.86
N LYS A 880 -5.50 -24.47 -16.51
CA LYS A 880 -5.39 -25.93 -16.50
C LYS A 880 -5.12 -26.43 -15.10
N ARG A 881 -6.05 -27.22 -14.55
CA ARG A 881 -5.82 -27.94 -13.28
C ARG A 881 -4.65 -28.92 -13.43
N TYR A 882 -3.95 -29.19 -12.32
CA TYR A 882 -2.83 -30.13 -12.30
C TYR A 882 -3.26 -31.49 -12.86
N GLY A 883 -2.52 -31.99 -13.85
CA GLY A 883 -2.77 -33.28 -14.46
C GLY A 883 -1.66 -33.64 -15.43
N LYS A 884 -1.19 -34.90 -15.33
CA LYS A 884 -0.03 -35.41 -16.09
C LYS A 884 1.23 -34.54 -15.93
N GLY A 885 1.54 -34.13 -14.71
CA GLY A 885 2.74 -33.33 -14.40
C GLY A 885 2.65 -31.84 -14.73
N LEU A 886 1.58 -31.35 -15.36
CA LEU A 886 1.48 -29.95 -15.83
C LEU A 886 0.38 -29.17 -15.10
N LEU A 887 0.73 -28.01 -14.55
CA LEU A 887 -0.18 -26.95 -14.12
C LEU A 887 0.12 -25.70 -14.95
N PHE A 888 -0.93 -25.01 -15.40
CA PHE A 888 -0.81 -23.87 -16.30
C PHE A 888 -1.90 -22.84 -16.02
N ASN A 889 -1.52 -21.58 -15.87
CA ASN A 889 -2.45 -20.46 -15.75
C ASN A 889 -1.90 -19.30 -16.58
N THR A 890 -2.70 -18.72 -17.46
CA THR A 890 -2.33 -17.52 -18.20
C THR A 890 -3.50 -16.57 -18.32
N SER A 891 -3.17 -15.29 -18.41
CA SER A 891 -4.14 -14.24 -18.67
C SER A 891 -3.58 -13.12 -19.52
N PHE A 892 -4.48 -12.51 -20.29
CA PHE A 892 -4.24 -11.30 -21.04
C PHE A 892 -5.32 -10.28 -20.68
N ASN A 893 -4.88 -9.08 -20.35
CA ASN A 893 -5.71 -7.93 -20.02
C ASN A 893 -5.41 -6.80 -21.00
N PHE A 894 -6.47 -6.26 -21.59
CA PHE A 894 -6.44 -4.96 -22.26
C PHE A 894 -7.29 -4.00 -21.44
N SER A 895 -6.73 -2.87 -21.01
CA SER A 895 -7.45 -1.93 -20.17
C SER A 895 -7.11 -0.46 -20.46
N LYS A 896 -7.93 0.44 -19.89
CA LYS A 896 -7.69 1.87 -19.89
C LYS A 896 -8.28 2.50 -18.64
N SER A 897 -7.44 3.21 -17.89
CA SER A 897 -7.79 3.98 -16.68
C SER A 897 -7.68 5.47 -16.96
N LEU A 898 -8.74 6.22 -16.62
CA LEU A 898 -8.80 7.68 -16.73
C LEU A 898 -9.23 8.29 -15.40
N SER A 899 -8.65 9.42 -15.02
CA SER A 899 -9.02 10.16 -13.81
C SER A 899 -8.73 11.66 -13.98
N ASN A 900 -9.42 12.49 -13.20
CA ASN A 900 -9.06 13.90 -13.00
C ASN A 900 -8.10 14.13 -11.82
N ASP A 901 -7.74 13.08 -11.05
CA ASP A 901 -7.09 13.18 -9.73
C ASP A 901 -5.66 13.70 -9.75
N ASP A 902 -4.78 13.07 -10.53
CA ASP A 902 -3.35 13.16 -10.24
C ASP A 902 -2.72 14.54 -10.57
N SER A 903 -3.50 15.49 -11.07
CA SER A 903 -3.11 16.90 -11.27
C SER A 903 -4.24 17.87 -10.93
N LEU A 904 -5.14 17.44 -10.03
CA LEU A 904 -6.29 18.23 -9.62
C LEU A 904 -5.82 19.45 -8.83
N THR A 905 -5.99 20.63 -9.40
CA THR A 905 -5.70 21.92 -8.76
C THR A 905 -6.93 22.80 -8.87
N TYR A 906 -6.92 23.94 -8.15
CA TYR A 906 -7.92 25.00 -8.34
C TYR A 906 -8.13 25.35 -9.83
N PHE A 907 -7.08 25.24 -10.66
CA PHE A 907 -7.07 25.59 -12.07
C PHE A 907 -7.47 24.47 -13.05
N ASN A 908 -7.48 23.20 -12.63
CA ASN A 908 -7.63 22.04 -13.53
C ASN A 908 -8.72 21.06 -13.05
N ARG A 909 -9.93 21.59 -12.80
CA ARG A 909 -11.03 20.83 -12.16
C ARG A 909 -11.79 19.88 -13.10
N GLN A 910 -11.81 20.17 -14.41
CA GLN A 910 -12.73 19.52 -15.36
C GLN A 910 -12.06 18.55 -16.36
N GLY A 911 -10.73 18.43 -16.38
CA GLY A 911 -10.02 17.55 -17.31
C GLY A 911 -9.86 16.12 -16.80
N LYS A 912 -9.99 15.12 -17.69
CA LYS A 912 -9.55 13.73 -17.43
C LYS A 912 -8.27 13.41 -18.21
N ALA A 913 -7.36 12.70 -17.57
CA ALA A 913 -6.15 12.15 -18.19
C ALA A 913 -6.00 10.67 -17.85
N ARG A 914 -5.10 9.97 -18.53
CA ARG A 914 -4.70 8.61 -18.11
C ARG A 914 -4.17 8.68 -16.67
N THR A 915 -4.47 7.70 -15.82
CA THR A 915 -3.87 7.65 -14.48
C THR A 915 -2.37 7.37 -14.59
N ALA A 916 -1.59 7.77 -13.58
CA ALA A 916 -0.12 7.53 -13.59
C ALA A 916 0.26 6.04 -13.70
N TYR A 917 -0.64 5.16 -13.28
CA TYR A 917 -0.47 3.70 -13.23
C TYR A 917 -1.23 2.97 -14.34
N ASP A 918 -1.78 3.67 -15.33
CA ASP A 918 -2.51 3.04 -16.44
C ASP A 918 -1.61 2.15 -17.31
N GLN A 919 -1.76 0.83 -17.16
CA GLN A 919 -1.09 -0.16 -18.01
C GLN A 919 -2.10 -0.78 -18.98
N GLN A 920 -2.01 -0.37 -20.24
CA GLN A 920 -2.99 -0.72 -21.27
C GLN A 920 -3.01 -2.19 -21.66
N LYS A 921 -1.85 -2.85 -21.64
CA LYS A 921 -1.69 -4.26 -22.01
C LYS A 921 -0.91 -4.96 -20.92
N GLN A 922 -1.45 -6.03 -20.39
CA GLN A 922 -0.80 -6.87 -19.39
C GLN A 922 -0.98 -8.34 -19.77
N PHE A 923 0.12 -9.07 -19.76
CA PHE A 923 0.17 -10.51 -19.97
C PHE A 923 0.83 -11.16 -18.76
N GLY A 924 0.13 -12.08 -18.14
CA GLY A 924 0.63 -12.88 -17.03
C GLY A 924 0.58 -14.36 -17.39
N ALA A 925 1.63 -15.12 -17.11
CA ALA A 925 1.62 -16.57 -17.25
C ALA A 925 2.40 -17.25 -16.14
N PHE A 926 1.92 -18.42 -15.73
CA PHE A 926 2.53 -19.29 -14.76
C PHE A 926 2.41 -20.75 -15.21
N VAL A 927 3.53 -21.45 -15.22
CA VAL A 927 3.62 -22.85 -15.67
C VAL A 927 4.46 -23.63 -14.67
N VAL A 928 3.96 -24.80 -14.26
CA VAL A 928 4.74 -25.79 -13.48
C VAL A 928 4.70 -27.10 -14.26
N TYR A 929 5.88 -27.65 -14.51
CA TYR A 929 6.06 -28.92 -15.16
C TYR A 929 6.93 -29.84 -14.32
N GLU A 930 6.34 -30.92 -13.84
CA GLU A 930 7.06 -32.02 -13.21
C GLU A 930 7.67 -32.91 -14.29
N LEU A 931 9.01 -33.05 -14.26
CA LEU A 931 9.70 -33.87 -15.24
C LEU A 931 9.30 -35.33 -15.04
N PRO A 932 8.82 -36.04 -16.08
CA PRO A 932 8.31 -37.40 -15.95
C PRO A 932 9.46 -38.42 -15.94
N VAL A 933 10.42 -38.24 -15.03
CA VAL A 933 11.60 -39.08 -14.77
C VAL A 933 11.61 -39.39 -13.26
N GLY A 934 11.77 -40.66 -12.87
CA GLY A 934 11.79 -41.08 -11.46
C GLY A 934 10.81 -42.20 -11.12
N LYS A 935 10.87 -42.78 -9.93
CA LYS A 935 9.97 -43.85 -9.49
C LYS A 935 8.50 -43.48 -9.76
N GLY A 936 7.79 -44.31 -10.52
CA GLY A 936 6.40 -44.11 -10.94
C GLY A 936 6.19 -43.22 -12.17
N GLN A 937 7.25 -42.76 -12.83
CA GLN A 937 7.17 -41.80 -13.95
C GLN A 937 7.39 -42.45 -15.33
N LYS A 938 7.00 -41.72 -16.39
CA LYS A 938 6.94 -42.26 -17.77
C LYS A 938 8.30 -42.61 -18.37
N TRP A 939 9.32 -41.76 -18.25
CA TRP A 939 10.60 -41.91 -18.96
C TRP A 939 11.65 -42.71 -18.17
N MET A 940 11.49 -42.83 -16.86
CA MET A 940 12.28 -43.72 -16.01
C MET A 940 11.40 -44.11 -14.85
N ASN A 941 11.25 -45.40 -14.57
CA ASN A 941 10.48 -45.92 -13.42
C ASN A 941 11.37 -46.88 -12.60
N ARG A 942 12.47 -46.36 -12.05
CA ARG A 942 13.40 -47.13 -11.20
C ARG A 942 13.67 -46.36 -9.92
N GLY A 943 13.83 -47.08 -8.81
CA GLY A 943 14.20 -46.52 -7.51
C GLY A 943 15.72 -46.37 -7.33
N GLY A 944 16.19 -46.29 -6.08
CA GLY A 944 17.61 -46.22 -5.74
C GLY A 944 18.29 -44.89 -6.14
N LEU A 945 19.61 -44.93 -6.29
CA LEU A 945 20.43 -43.75 -6.60
C LEU A 945 20.01 -43.02 -7.89
N ALA A 946 19.54 -43.76 -8.91
CA ALA A 946 19.03 -43.17 -10.14
C ALA A 946 17.82 -42.26 -9.89
N ASN A 947 16.89 -42.66 -9.02
CA ASN A 947 15.76 -41.81 -8.63
C ASN A 947 16.19 -40.61 -7.79
N VAL A 948 17.18 -40.80 -6.90
CA VAL A 948 17.71 -39.72 -6.07
C VAL A 948 18.34 -38.64 -6.95
N LEU A 949 19.07 -39.01 -8.00
CA LEU A 949 19.73 -38.07 -8.91
C LEU A 949 18.80 -37.49 -9.99
N LEU A 950 18.05 -38.34 -10.68
CA LEU A 950 17.29 -37.95 -11.89
C LEU A 950 15.78 -37.78 -11.64
N GLY A 951 15.25 -38.26 -10.52
CA GLY A 951 13.82 -38.21 -10.21
C GLY A 951 13.39 -36.98 -9.42
N GLY A 952 12.12 -36.57 -9.50
CA GLY A 952 11.57 -35.53 -8.62
C GLY A 952 12.00 -34.09 -8.96
N TRP A 953 12.41 -33.84 -10.20
CA TRP A 953 12.68 -32.50 -10.71
C TRP A 953 11.39 -31.82 -11.18
N LYS A 954 11.24 -30.54 -10.83
CA LYS A 954 10.18 -29.66 -11.30
C LYS A 954 10.79 -28.39 -11.88
N VAL A 955 10.26 -27.98 -13.03
CA VAL A 955 10.58 -26.71 -13.67
C VAL A 955 9.36 -25.83 -13.61
N SER A 956 9.51 -24.64 -13.06
CA SER A 956 8.45 -23.63 -13.00
C SER A 956 8.91 -22.36 -13.70
N MET A 957 8.00 -21.70 -14.41
CA MET A 957 8.25 -20.43 -15.09
C MET A 957 7.11 -19.47 -14.81
N SER A 958 7.45 -18.20 -14.65
CA SER A 958 6.46 -17.13 -14.57
C SER A 958 6.87 -15.95 -15.44
N GLU A 959 5.90 -15.35 -16.12
CA GLU A 959 6.11 -14.21 -17.01
C GLU A 959 5.11 -13.12 -16.65
N ASN A 960 5.59 -11.88 -16.54
CA ASN A 960 4.77 -10.68 -16.52
C ASN A 960 5.31 -9.69 -17.54
N THR A 961 4.49 -9.39 -18.55
CA THR A 961 4.78 -8.36 -19.54
C THR A 961 3.70 -7.29 -19.49
N ASN A 962 4.12 -6.05 -19.25
CA ASN A 962 3.22 -4.92 -19.10
C ASN A 962 3.64 -3.78 -20.04
N SER A 963 2.66 -3.11 -20.65
CA SER A 963 2.91 -1.85 -21.35
C SER A 963 3.43 -0.79 -20.37
N GLY A 964 4.30 0.10 -20.82
CA GLY A 964 4.92 1.10 -19.95
C GLY A 964 3.92 2.09 -19.34
N ALA A 965 4.28 2.70 -18.22
CA ALA A 965 3.47 3.72 -17.58
C ALA A 965 3.36 4.98 -18.45
N PRO A 966 2.23 5.71 -18.43
CA PRO A 966 2.10 6.97 -19.12
C PRO A 966 2.94 8.08 -18.45
N ILE A 967 3.52 8.96 -19.25
CA ILE A 967 4.43 10.02 -18.78
C ILE A 967 3.94 11.41 -19.21
N SER A 968 4.08 12.39 -18.33
CA SER A 968 3.82 13.81 -18.63
C SER A 968 5.11 14.55 -18.89
N ILE A 969 5.07 15.54 -19.78
CA ILE A 969 6.14 16.50 -19.99
C ILE A 969 5.90 17.72 -19.09
N SER A 970 6.83 17.98 -18.19
CA SER A 970 6.89 19.22 -17.41
C SER A 970 7.91 20.17 -18.04
N HIS A 971 8.06 21.38 -17.50
CA HIS A 971 9.11 22.29 -17.93
C HIS A 971 9.81 22.94 -16.73
N ALA A 972 11.07 23.33 -16.93
CA ALA A 972 11.89 24.09 -15.98
C ALA A 972 12.79 25.07 -16.75
N GLY A 973 13.29 26.11 -16.10
CA GLY A 973 14.19 27.08 -16.75
C GLY A 973 13.54 27.89 -17.89
N SER A 974 12.21 28.04 -17.87
CA SER A 974 11.50 28.91 -18.82
C SER A 974 11.84 30.39 -18.55
N PRO A 975 12.09 31.21 -19.59
CA PRO A 975 12.26 32.65 -19.43
C PRO A 975 10.93 33.39 -19.19
N ASN A 976 9.79 32.71 -19.37
CA ASN A 976 8.46 33.31 -19.26
C ASN A 976 7.92 33.24 -17.82
N ARG A 977 7.06 34.20 -17.47
CA ARG A 977 6.38 34.28 -16.17
C ARG A 977 5.04 33.56 -16.19
N TYR A 978 4.68 32.89 -15.10
CA TYR A 978 3.41 32.18 -14.95
C TYR A 978 2.82 32.43 -13.56
N LEU A 979 1.50 32.61 -13.48
CA LEU A 979 0.74 32.77 -12.22
C LEU A 979 -0.02 31.49 -11.84
N THR A 980 0.05 30.47 -12.68
CA THR A 980 -0.59 29.16 -12.53
C THR A 980 0.38 28.11 -13.06
N ALA A 981 0.23 26.86 -12.59
CA ALA A 981 0.93 25.73 -13.20
C ALA A 981 0.65 25.70 -14.71
N SER A 982 1.71 25.59 -15.51
CA SER A 982 1.62 25.53 -16.97
C SER A 982 2.23 24.24 -17.50
N ARG A 983 1.90 23.91 -18.75
CA ARG A 983 2.37 22.74 -19.49
C ARG A 983 3.14 23.20 -20.71
N VAL A 984 3.90 22.32 -21.33
CA VAL A 984 4.50 22.63 -22.65
C VAL A 984 3.44 22.64 -23.75
N ASN A 985 3.77 23.27 -24.88
CA ASN A 985 3.03 23.12 -26.13
C ASN A 985 3.67 22.00 -26.98
N PRO A 986 2.90 21.11 -27.61
CA PRO A 986 3.41 20.24 -28.65
C PRO A 986 3.65 21.04 -29.93
N THR A 987 4.78 20.81 -30.59
CA THR A 987 5.08 21.33 -31.95
C THR A 987 4.91 20.25 -33.01
N THR A 988 4.88 18.97 -32.61
CA THR A 988 4.66 17.80 -33.46
C THR A 988 3.59 16.88 -32.85
N THR A 989 3.19 15.82 -33.57
CA THR A 989 2.31 14.81 -32.96
C THR A 989 3.02 14.01 -31.86
N VAL A 990 2.24 13.33 -31.01
CA VAL A 990 2.76 12.51 -29.90
C VAL A 990 3.57 11.32 -30.43
N GLU A 991 3.18 10.75 -31.56
CA GLU A 991 3.88 9.65 -32.22
C GLU A 991 5.24 10.10 -32.77
N GLN A 992 5.31 11.32 -33.31
CA GLN A 992 6.54 11.92 -33.82
C GLN A 992 7.49 12.36 -32.70
N ALA A 993 6.97 12.62 -31.49
CA ALA A 993 7.78 12.98 -30.34
C ALA A 993 8.62 11.81 -29.82
N LYS A 994 8.25 10.55 -30.12
CA LYS A 994 9.07 9.38 -29.79
C LYS A 994 10.11 9.14 -30.89
N VAL A 995 11.34 8.88 -30.49
CA VAL A 995 12.40 8.50 -31.44
C VAL A 995 12.09 7.12 -32.02
N GLN A 996 11.99 7.04 -33.35
CA GLN A 996 11.71 5.79 -34.07
C GLN A 996 12.91 4.84 -34.00
N ASN A 997 12.65 3.54 -33.87
CA ASN A 997 13.67 2.50 -33.71
C ASN A 997 14.69 2.81 -32.61
N TRP A 998 14.23 3.43 -31.53
CA TRP A 998 15.10 3.87 -30.45
C TRP A 998 15.89 2.69 -29.86
N ASP A 999 17.21 2.87 -29.81
CA ASP A 999 18.12 2.03 -29.08
C ASP A 999 18.97 2.89 -28.14
N MET A 1000 19.23 2.35 -26.95
CA MET A 1000 20.05 3.00 -25.94
C MET A 1000 21.54 3.04 -26.34
N GLY A 1001 21.97 2.17 -27.26
CA GLY A 1001 23.36 2.02 -27.65
C GLY A 1001 24.19 1.34 -26.56
N GLN A 1002 25.38 1.88 -26.30
CA GLN A 1002 26.39 1.28 -25.41
C GLN A 1002 25.90 1.10 -23.97
N ARG A 1003 26.38 0.02 -23.34
CA ARG A 1003 26.16 -0.25 -21.92
C ARG A 1003 27.12 0.66 -21.15
N PHE A 1004 26.58 1.64 -20.40
CA PHE A 1004 27.33 2.75 -19.75
C PHE A 1004 27.90 3.75 -20.80
N PRO A 1005 27.83 5.10 -20.72
CA PRO A 1005 27.32 6.08 -19.73
C PRO A 1005 26.03 6.86 -20.13
N THR A 1006 25.43 7.60 -19.19
CA THR A 1006 24.16 8.36 -19.34
C THR A 1006 24.26 9.57 -20.28
N ALA A 1007 25.45 10.17 -20.41
CA ALA A 1007 25.69 11.34 -21.25
C ALA A 1007 25.76 11.01 -22.77
N ALA A 1008 25.93 9.74 -23.14
CA ALA A 1008 26.13 9.28 -24.52
C ALA A 1008 24.91 8.56 -25.13
N GLN A 1009 23.74 8.61 -24.49
CA GLN A 1009 22.56 7.85 -24.95
C GLN A 1009 21.66 8.68 -25.87
N THR A 1010 21.12 8.02 -26.88
CA THR A 1010 20.06 8.54 -27.74
C THR A 1010 18.85 8.89 -26.87
N PRO A 1011 18.25 10.10 -26.98
CA PRO A 1011 17.04 10.43 -26.26
C PRO A 1011 15.87 9.56 -26.76
N TYR A 1012 15.03 9.08 -25.85
CA TYR A 1012 13.79 8.37 -26.15
C TYR A 1012 12.69 9.30 -26.70
N ILE A 1013 12.76 10.57 -26.30
CA ILE A 1013 11.79 11.60 -26.66
C ILE A 1013 12.55 12.78 -27.28
N ASN A 1014 12.08 13.25 -28.42
CA ASN A 1014 12.66 14.40 -29.10
C ASN A 1014 12.28 15.70 -28.36
N ILE A 1015 13.28 16.47 -27.92
CA ILE A 1015 13.04 17.75 -27.23
C ILE A 1015 12.39 18.79 -28.16
N ASN A 1016 12.69 18.74 -29.47
CA ASN A 1016 12.17 19.70 -30.45
C ASN A 1016 10.67 19.54 -30.74
N SER A 1017 10.05 18.48 -30.21
CA SER A 1017 8.61 18.26 -30.25
C SER A 1017 7.82 19.10 -29.24
N PHE A 1018 8.50 19.91 -28.43
CA PHE A 1018 7.91 20.74 -27.40
C PHE A 1018 8.44 22.17 -27.41
N ALA A 1019 7.61 23.09 -26.96
CA ALA A 1019 7.95 24.49 -26.75
C ALA A 1019 7.41 24.99 -25.41
N TYR A 1020 8.08 26.01 -24.84
CA TYR A 1020 7.51 26.72 -23.69
C TYR A 1020 6.19 27.40 -24.10
N PRO A 1021 5.18 27.41 -23.23
CA PRO A 1021 3.99 28.23 -23.41
C PRO A 1021 4.36 29.72 -23.25
N ALA A 1022 3.58 30.60 -23.87
CA ALA A 1022 3.73 32.05 -23.71
C ALA A 1022 3.54 32.45 -22.24
N ALA A 1023 4.09 33.61 -21.84
CA ALA A 1023 3.90 34.12 -20.49
C ALA A 1023 2.40 34.20 -20.14
N TYR A 1024 2.06 33.88 -18.89
CA TYR A 1024 0.69 33.89 -18.37
C TYR A 1024 -0.34 33.07 -19.17
N THR A 1025 0.09 32.10 -20.00
CA THR A 1025 -0.81 31.14 -20.65
C THR A 1025 -0.58 29.72 -20.13
N ILE A 1026 -1.60 28.88 -20.28
CA ILE A 1026 -1.47 27.44 -20.12
C ILE A 1026 -0.95 26.82 -21.43
N GLY A 1027 -0.15 25.75 -21.33
CA GLY A 1027 0.23 24.96 -22.49
C GLY A 1027 -0.88 24.02 -22.96
N SER A 1028 -0.83 23.66 -24.24
CA SER A 1028 -1.84 22.82 -24.91
C SER A 1028 -1.56 21.31 -24.84
N LEU A 1029 -0.40 20.87 -24.35
CA LEU A 1029 -0.12 19.43 -24.24
C LEU A 1029 -1.02 18.78 -23.17
N GLY A 1030 -1.71 17.71 -23.56
CA GLY A 1030 -2.42 16.84 -22.63
C GLY A 1030 -1.48 16.19 -21.62
N SER A 1031 -1.95 15.97 -20.39
CA SER A 1031 -1.19 15.19 -19.42
C SER A 1031 -1.13 13.72 -19.86
N ARG A 1032 0.01 13.05 -19.66
CA ARG A 1032 0.16 11.60 -19.82
C ARG A 1032 -0.16 11.04 -21.21
N VAL A 1033 0.10 11.84 -22.24
CA VAL A 1033 -0.09 11.44 -23.64
C VAL A 1033 1.02 10.52 -24.15
N LEU A 1034 2.22 10.60 -23.57
CA LEU A 1034 3.36 9.74 -23.90
C LEU A 1034 3.42 8.50 -22.99
N GLN A 1035 4.23 7.52 -23.36
CA GLN A 1035 4.37 6.26 -22.64
C GLN A 1035 5.83 5.85 -22.53
N ALA A 1036 6.24 5.39 -21.35
CA ALA A 1036 7.54 4.78 -21.11
C ALA A 1036 7.70 3.42 -21.82
N PRO A 1037 8.91 2.84 -21.90
CA PRO A 1037 9.11 1.49 -22.41
C PRO A 1037 8.31 0.43 -21.64
N ALA A 1038 7.99 -0.67 -22.31
CA ALA A 1038 7.33 -1.81 -21.70
C ALA A 1038 8.22 -2.50 -20.65
N LEU A 1039 7.58 -3.08 -19.65
CA LEU A 1039 8.21 -3.96 -18.67
C LEU A 1039 8.08 -5.40 -19.16
N LEU A 1040 9.20 -6.13 -19.22
CA LEU A 1040 9.20 -7.57 -19.48
C LEU A 1040 9.94 -8.25 -18.34
N TRP A 1041 9.28 -9.17 -17.65
CA TRP A 1041 9.82 -9.77 -16.44
C TRP A 1041 9.50 -11.25 -16.37
N MET A 1042 10.52 -12.03 -16.71
CA MET A 1042 10.49 -13.48 -16.68
C MET A 1042 11.26 -14.02 -15.48
N GLN A 1043 10.77 -15.12 -14.92
CA GLN A 1043 11.40 -15.82 -13.82
C GLN A 1043 11.35 -17.32 -14.09
N CYS A 1044 12.41 -18.01 -13.69
CA CYS A 1044 12.53 -19.46 -13.82
C CYS A 1044 12.91 -20.06 -12.47
N PHE A 1045 12.32 -21.19 -12.14
CA PHE A 1045 12.53 -21.88 -10.88
C PHE A 1045 12.80 -23.36 -11.15
N LEU A 1046 13.79 -23.90 -10.47
CA LEU A 1046 14.16 -25.31 -10.56
C LEU A 1046 14.14 -25.92 -9.16
N THR A 1047 13.31 -26.94 -8.98
CA THR A 1047 13.17 -27.63 -7.69
C THR A 1047 13.50 -29.11 -7.86
N LYS A 1048 14.28 -29.66 -6.93
CA LYS A 1048 14.55 -31.08 -6.80
C LYS A 1048 14.03 -31.56 -5.46
N SER A 1049 13.08 -32.49 -5.46
CA SER A 1049 12.53 -33.08 -4.25
C SER A 1049 12.85 -34.58 -4.18
N TRP A 1050 13.11 -35.09 -2.97
CA TRP A 1050 13.30 -36.52 -2.73
C TRP A 1050 13.01 -36.88 -1.27
N HIS A 1051 12.81 -38.18 -1.04
CA HIS A 1051 12.56 -38.74 0.28
C HIS A 1051 13.85 -39.37 0.83
N PRO A 1052 14.61 -38.68 1.70
CA PRO A 1052 15.88 -39.20 2.22
C PRO A 1052 15.68 -40.33 3.23
N VAL A 1053 14.59 -40.30 4.02
CA VAL A 1053 14.30 -41.28 5.09
C VAL A 1053 12.81 -41.60 5.12
N GLY A 1054 12.43 -42.80 4.67
CA GLY A 1054 11.03 -43.22 4.59
C GLY A 1054 10.17 -42.33 3.67
N GLU A 1055 8.87 -42.59 3.60
CA GLU A 1055 7.97 -41.83 2.70
C GLU A 1055 7.43 -40.54 3.33
N ARG A 1056 7.66 -40.33 4.64
CA ARG A 1056 7.13 -39.17 5.40
C ARG A 1056 8.00 -37.91 5.30
N PHE A 1057 9.32 -38.08 5.19
CA PHE A 1057 10.23 -36.93 5.10
C PHE A 1057 10.46 -36.56 3.64
N LEU A 1058 10.17 -35.33 3.25
CA LEU A 1058 10.46 -34.79 1.92
C LEU A 1058 11.48 -33.66 2.06
N LEU A 1059 12.62 -33.79 1.36
CA LEU A 1059 13.63 -32.74 1.26
C LEU A 1059 13.58 -32.16 -0.15
N SER A 1060 13.57 -30.84 -0.23
CA SER A 1060 13.57 -30.09 -1.48
C SER A 1060 14.72 -29.09 -1.51
N LEU A 1061 15.51 -29.13 -2.58
CA LEU A 1061 16.48 -28.09 -2.93
C LEU A 1061 15.92 -27.30 -4.10
N ARG A 1062 16.01 -25.98 -4.03
CA ARG A 1062 15.42 -25.10 -5.02
C ARG A 1062 16.34 -23.94 -5.39
N VAL A 1063 16.36 -23.61 -6.67
CA VAL A 1063 17.10 -22.48 -7.25
C VAL A 1063 16.11 -21.57 -7.99
N ASP A 1064 16.04 -20.31 -7.57
CA ASP A 1064 15.12 -19.30 -8.09
C ASP A 1064 15.88 -18.26 -8.88
N GLY A 1065 15.61 -18.17 -10.18
CA GLY A 1065 16.16 -17.15 -11.07
C GLY A 1065 15.13 -16.06 -11.35
N HIS A 1066 15.42 -14.84 -10.91
CA HIS A 1066 14.57 -13.67 -11.18
C HIS A 1066 15.17 -12.82 -12.31
N ASN A 1067 14.34 -12.35 -13.24
CA ASN A 1067 14.76 -11.69 -14.49
C ASN A 1067 15.76 -12.56 -15.29
N LEU A 1068 15.45 -13.85 -15.37
CA LEU A 1068 16.26 -14.91 -15.98
C LEU A 1068 15.35 -15.90 -16.74
N PRO A 1069 15.86 -16.62 -17.76
CA PRO A 1069 17.22 -16.58 -18.31
C PRO A 1069 17.60 -15.33 -19.11
N TRP A 1070 16.65 -14.56 -19.66
CA TRP A 1070 16.97 -13.37 -20.45
C TRP A 1070 16.99 -12.11 -19.61
N LYS A 1071 18.19 -11.60 -19.31
CA LYS A 1071 18.34 -10.34 -18.57
C LYS A 1071 17.76 -9.16 -19.36
N ARG A 1072 16.62 -8.63 -18.91
CA ARG A 1072 16.03 -7.38 -19.43
C ARG A 1072 16.41 -6.20 -18.53
N PRO A 1073 16.77 -5.04 -19.10
CA PRO A 1073 17.21 -3.90 -18.31
C PRO A 1073 16.08 -3.10 -17.65
N ASN A 1074 14.81 -3.34 -18.02
CA ASN A 1074 13.61 -2.71 -17.46
C ASN A 1074 13.83 -1.25 -17.03
N LEU A 1075 13.74 -0.32 -17.98
CA LEU A 1075 14.11 1.09 -17.80
C LEU A 1075 13.05 1.85 -17.00
N ALA A 1076 13.48 2.77 -16.13
CA ALA A 1076 12.58 3.69 -15.44
C ALA A 1076 11.99 4.71 -16.44
N ALA A 1077 11.12 5.62 -15.99
CA ALA A 1077 10.68 6.72 -16.84
C ALA A 1077 11.87 7.61 -17.24
N PRO A 1078 11.95 8.11 -18.49
CA PRO A 1078 12.99 9.04 -18.90
C PRO A 1078 12.78 10.40 -18.23
N ASN A 1079 13.80 11.26 -18.21
CA ASN A 1079 13.66 12.64 -17.79
C ASN A 1079 12.72 13.39 -18.76
N THR A 1080 11.61 13.91 -18.24
CA THR A 1080 10.59 14.62 -19.03
C THR A 1080 10.49 16.12 -18.69
N SER A 1081 11.48 16.68 -18.01
CA SER A 1081 11.54 18.12 -17.72
C SER A 1081 12.12 18.87 -18.91
N TYR A 1082 11.27 19.48 -19.74
CA TYR A 1082 11.67 20.35 -20.84
C TYR A 1082 12.39 21.59 -20.29
N ASN A 1083 13.70 21.66 -20.50
CA ASN A 1083 14.54 22.78 -20.05
C ASN A 1083 15.65 23.02 -21.07
N LEU A 1084 15.58 24.15 -21.78
CA LEU A 1084 16.56 24.53 -22.80
C LEU A 1084 17.95 24.81 -22.21
N ASN A 1085 18.06 25.20 -20.93
CA ASN A 1085 19.35 25.38 -20.26
C ASN A 1085 20.07 24.05 -19.95
N SER A 1086 19.37 22.93 -20.10
CA SER A 1086 19.90 21.58 -19.88
C SER A 1086 19.32 20.58 -20.89
N ALA A 1087 19.24 20.97 -22.16
CA ALA A 1087 18.57 20.20 -23.21
C ALA A 1087 19.08 18.76 -23.34
N ASN A 1088 20.37 18.54 -23.07
CA ASN A 1088 21.01 17.23 -23.11
C ASN A 1088 20.46 16.20 -22.10
N ALA A 1089 19.75 16.64 -21.06
CA ALA A 1089 19.15 15.73 -20.07
C ALA A 1089 17.77 15.21 -20.50
N PHE A 1090 17.06 15.91 -21.41
CA PHE A 1090 15.69 15.61 -21.77
C PHE A 1090 15.57 14.31 -22.56
N GLY A 1091 14.51 13.54 -22.28
CA GLY A 1091 14.18 12.31 -22.99
C GLY A 1091 15.13 11.15 -22.70
N ARG A 1092 16.09 11.28 -21.77
CA ARG A 1092 17.08 10.24 -21.46
C ARG A 1092 16.77 9.50 -20.17
N PHE A 1093 17.17 8.23 -20.11
CA PHE A 1093 16.98 7.38 -18.94
C PHE A 1093 18.11 7.56 -17.94
N THR A 1094 17.78 7.88 -16.69
CA THR A 1094 18.75 8.02 -15.59
C THR A 1094 18.73 6.84 -14.62
N GLY A 1095 17.81 5.89 -14.80
CA GLY A 1095 17.62 4.76 -13.91
C GLY A 1095 16.87 3.59 -14.54
N VAL A 1096 16.78 2.51 -13.78
CA VAL A 1096 16.02 1.30 -14.11
C VAL A 1096 14.92 1.06 -13.08
N VAL A 1097 13.97 0.19 -13.40
CA VAL A 1097 12.85 -0.16 -12.55
C VAL A 1097 13.33 -1.02 -11.37
N GLY A 1098 13.04 -0.54 -10.15
CA GLY A 1098 13.21 -1.27 -8.90
C GLY A 1098 14.65 -1.58 -8.48
N ASP A 1099 14.80 -2.12 -7.28
CA ASP A 1099 15.99 -2.83 -6.79
C ASP A 1099 15.82 -4.36 -6.94
N PHE A 1100 16.73 -5.18 -6.40
CA PHE A 1100 16.67 -6.65 -6.45
C PHE A 1100 15.34 -7.25 -5.94
N SER A 1101 14.62 -6.51 -5.08
CA SER A 1101 13.49 -7.00 -4.29
C SER A 1101 12.11 -6.64 -4.86
N ASN A 1102 12.08 -5.77 -5.87
CA ASN A 1102 10.84 -5.24 -6.44
C ASN A 1102 10.34 -6.03 -7.66
N PHE A 1103 9.03 -5.94 -7.90
CA PHE A 1103 8.44 -6.31 -9.18
C PHE A 1103 9.14 -5.60 -10.34
N GLY A 1104 9.39 -6.34 -11.42
CA GLY A 1104 9.99 -5.79 -12.63
C GLY A 1104 11.47 -5.47 -12.51
N THR A 1105 12.14 -5.91 -11.44
CA THR A 1105 13.54 -5.61 -11.17
C THR A 1105 14.45 -5.85 -12.38
N ALA A 1106 15.27 -4.87 -12.68
CA ALA A 1106 16.33 -4.97 -13.69
C ALA A 1106 17.56 -5.78 -13.21
N GLN A 1107 17.66 -6.08 -11.91
CA GLN A 1107 18.76 -6.86 -11.35
C GLN A 1107 18.40 -8.34 -11.39
N ALA A 1108 18.92 -9.02 -12.41
CA ALA A 1108 18.88 -10.47 -12.44
C ALA A 1108 19.57 -11.03 -11.20
N ASN A 1109 18.89 -11.92 -10.48
CA ASN A 1109 19.42 -12.53 -9.26
C ASN A 1109 19.01 -13.99 -9.14
N VAL A 1110 19.83 -14.75 -8.41
CA VAL A 1110 19.61 -16.17 -8.12
C VAL A 1110 19.52 -16.37 -6.61
N GLN A 1111 18.47 -17.05 -6.15
CA GLN A 1111 18.27 -17.41 -4.75
C GLN A 1111 18.29 -18.92 -4.60
N ILE A 1112 18.77 -19.40 -3.45
CA ILE A 1112 18.74 -20.82 -3.11
C ILE A 1112 17.87 -21.01 -1.88
N SER A 1113 17.09 -22.08 -1.87
CA SER A 1113 16.32 -22.49 -0.70
C SER A 1113 16.44 -23.98 -0.45
N ILE A 1114 16.46 -24.34 0.83
CA ILE A 1114 16.36 -25.70 1.33
C ILE A 1114 15.06 -25.79 2.11
N ARG A 1115 14.25 -26.79 1.78
CA ARG A 1115 12.95 -27.04 2.43
C ARG A 1115 12.85 -28.48 2.88
N ALA A 1116 12.44 -28.71 4.12
CA ALA A 1116 12.14 -30.02 4.66
C ALA A 1116 10.67 -30.06 5.10
N GLU A 1117 10.00 -31.18 4.83
CA GLU A 1117 8.61 -31.42 5.20
C GLU A 1117 8.50 -32.78 5.90
N PHE A 1118 7.59 -32.86 6.86
CA PHE A 1118 7.23 -34.04 7.65
C PHE A 1118 5.71 -34.18 7.74
#